data_AF-A0A7J8P3L9-F1
#
_entry.id   AF-A0A7J8P3L9-F1
#
_cell.length_a   1.000
_cell.length_b   1.000
_cell.length_c   1.000
_cell.angle_alpha   90.00
_cell.angle_beta   90.00
_cell.angle_gamma   90.00
#
_symmetry.space_group_name_H-M   'P 1'
#
loop_
_entity.id
_entity.type
_entity.pdbx_description
1 polymer ?
#
loop_
_entity_poly.entity_id
_entity_poly.type
_entity_poly.pdbx_seq_one_letter_code
_entity_poly.pdbx_strand_id
1 'polypeptide(L)'
;MIAARRREREYFASTPEYRHLAHRMGSEHLAKMLSKHLETVIKSRIPGIQSLINKTIVELETELSRLGRPIAADAGGKLYSIMEICRLFDQNFREHLDGVRSGGDKVYNVFDNQLPAALKRLQFDRQLSMENIKKLITEADGYQPHLIAPEQGYRRLIESTLVTIRGPAEAAVDAVHSILKDLVHKAISETPELKQYPGLRVEVGNAAIESLDRMRDQSKKAALQLVDMECCYLTVEFFRKLPQDVEKGGNPTQSIFDRYHETYLRRIGTTVLSYVNMVCATLRHSIPKSIVYCQVREAKRSLLDFFYTELGKLEQKRLSALLNEDPAVMERRSALAKRLELYRSAQAEIDTVAWSKTAFGYSIVLAILSRWVRLDLLYLSFTLNNAHHRRSVAASLVEGVYILERDRQEKREGSQALAPPWWEFFHFKLVRKLIDDVDFCIFGAIYEYKPPSSHCNDSIVSIDGNPRYVIAFRGTITKPDSFTRDFELDIHIMRNGLHQTSRFEIGMQAVRNMVGTVGASNVWLAGHSLGAAMAMLAGKTMAKMGNFLEAFLFNPPYLSAPIERIKDKKVKHGIRIAGSVITAGLALAARGKNPRSRSEDPFSALSAWTPSLCVNPADHLCSEYIGYFEHRKKMEEIGAGAIERLATQHSLGGLFMSVVGKGVEAAEPLHLLPSANLTVNLSPSNDFKQAHGIHQWWRPDLSLKCSLYKFK
;
A
#
# COMPACT_ATOMS: atom_id res chain seq x y z
N MET A 1 24.84 11.22 -57.38
CA MET A 1 24.67 9.75 -57.19
C MET A 1 23.69 9.09 -58.16
N ILE A 2 22.46 9.59 -58.33
CA ILE A 2 21.44 8.94 -59.20
C ILE A 2 21.89 8.86 -60.67
N ALA A 3 22.49 9.94 -61.21
CA ALA A 3 23.02 9.96 -62.58
C ALA A 3 24.21 9.00 -62.81
N ALA A 4 25.00 8.70 -61.77
CA ALA A 4 26.11 7.75 -61.86
C ALA A 4 25.59 6.31 -61.87
N ARG A 5 24.62 5.97 -61.01
CA ARG A 5 23.95 4.67 -61.00
C ARG A 5 23.18 4.39 -62.30
N ARG A 6 22.59 5.42 -62.91
CA ARG A 6 21.92 5.30 -64.20
C ARG A 6 22.91 4.97 -65.31
N ARG A 7 24.01 5.74 -65.41
CA ARG A 7 25.10 5.47 -66.37
C ARG A 7 25.74 4.09 -66.17
N GLU A 8 25.92 3.66 -64.93
CA GLU A 8 26.44 2.33 -64.60
C GLU A 8 25.51 1.21 -65.10
N ARG A 9 24.20 1.34 -64.86
CA ARG A 9 23.20 0.36 -65.37
C ARG A 9 23.13 0.36 -66.90
N GLU A 10 23.14 1.54 -67.51
CA GLU A 10 23.13 1.69 -68.97
C GLU A 10 24.38 1.05 -69.58
N TYR A 11 25.58 1.29 -69.01
CA TYR A 11 26.83 0.69 -69.44
C TYR A 11 26.80 -0.84 -69.40
N PHE A 12 26.35 -1.44 -68.29
CA PHE A 12 26.26 -2.90 -68.19
C PHE A 12 25.16 -3.50 -69.09
N ALA A 13 24.11 -2.74 -69.44
CA ALA A 13 23.05 -3.18 -70.33
C ALA A 13 23.39 -3.02 -71.83
N SER A 14 24.11 -1.96 -72.19
CA SER A 14 24.46 -1.64 -73.58
C SER A 14 25.62 -2.48 -74.10
N THR A 15 26.60 -2.81 -73.26
CA THR A 15 27.85 -3.49 -73.65
C THR A 15 27.63 -5.00 -73.91
N PRO A 16 27.87 -5.51 -75.14
CA PRO A 16 27.56 -6.90 -75.51
C PRO A 16 28.22 -7.95 -74.61
N GLU A 17 29.47 -7.73 -74.19
CA GLU A 17 30.24 -8.66 -73.37
C GLU A 17 29.65 -8.83 -71.96
N TYR A 18 29.04 -7.77 -71.40
CA TYR A 18 28.53 -7.76 -70.02
C TYR A 18 27.00 -7.82 -69.91
N ARG A 19 26.27 -7.71 -71.03
CA ARG A 19 24.80 -7.68 -71.07
C ARG A 19 24.16 -8.87 -70.35
N HIS A 20 24.73 -10.07 -70.49
CA HIS A 20 24.25 -11.28 -69.83
C HIS A 20 24.48 -11.27 -68.29
N LEU A 21 25.45 -10.49 -67.81
CA LEU A 21 25.80 -10.33 -66.40
C LEU A 21 25.25 -9.03 -65.79
N ALA A 22 24.58 -8.18 -66.56
CA ALA A 22 24.10 -6.87 -66.12
C ALA A 22 23.27 -6.93 -64.82
N HIS A 23 22.52 -8.02 -64.60
CA HIS A 23 21.73 -8.25 -63.39
C HIS A 23 22.57 -8.58 -62.13
N ARG A 24 23.84 -8.96 -62.29
CA ARG A 24 24.81 -9.30 -61.22
C ARG A 24 25.96 -8.30 -61.09
N MET A 25 25.95 -7.23 -61.88
CA MET A 25 27.01 -6.24 -61.91
C MET A 25 26.54 -4.88 -61.40
N GLY A 26 27.50 -4.04 -61.05
CA GLY A 26 27.27 -2.68 -60.57
C GLY A 26 27.14 -2.54 -59.04
N SER A 27 27.29 -1.29 -58.60
CA SER A 27 27.34 -0.89 -57.20
C SER A 27 26.09 -1.27 -56.40
N GLU A 28 24.91 -1.28 -57.04
CA GLU A 28 23.65 -1.68 -56.41
C GLU A 28 23.62 -3.19 -56.11
N HIS A 29 24.14 -4.03 -57.01
CA HIS A 29 24.22 -5.47 -56.79
C HIS A 29 25.25 -5.80 -55.70
N LEU A 30 26.41 -5.14 -55.73
CA LEU A 30 27.44 -5.29 -54.70
C LEU A 30 26.93 -4.88 -53.31
N ALA A 31 26.22 -3.76 -53.20
CA ALA A 31 25.62 -3.32 -51.93
C ALA A 31 24.59 -4.34 -51.40
N LYS A 32 23.75 -4.91 -52.27
CA LYS A 32 22.81 -5.98 -51.91
C LYS A 32 23.54 -7.24 -51.44
N MET A 33 24.63 -7.63 -52.11
CA MET A 33 25.41 -8.81 -51.76
C MET A 33 26.14 -8.65 -50.42
N LEU A 34 26.79 -7.50 -50.18
CA LEU A 34 27.44 -7.18 -48.90
C LEU A 34 26.42 -7.09 -47.76
N SER A 35 25.25 -6.50 -48.01
CA SER A 35 24.16 -6.44 -47.01
C SER A 35 23.68 -7.85 -46.63
N LYS A 36 23.48 -8.73 -47.61
CA LYS A 36 23.07 -10.13 -47.38
C LYS A 36 24.13 -10.93 -46.63
N HIS A 37 25.41 -10.73 -46.96
CA HIS A 37 26.52 -11.38 -46.27
C HIS A 37 26.61 -10.92 -44.80
N LEU A 38 26.56 -9.60 -44.57
CA LEU A 38 26.55 -9.02 -43.23
C LEU A 38 25.37 -9.51 -42.40
N GLU A 39 24.17 -9.57 -42.97
CA GLU A 39 22.97 -10.12 -42.32
C GLU A 39 23.17 -11.57 -41.87
N THR A 40 23.80 -12.40 -42.70
CA THR A 40 24.07 -13.81 -42.40
C THR A 40 25.08 -13.94 -41.25
N VAL A 41 26.14 -13.12 -41.26
CA VAL A 41 27.14 -13.10 -40.17
C VAL A 41 26.52 -12.62 -38.86
N ILE A 42 25.67 -11.57 -38.90
CA ILE A 42 24.97 -11.08 -37.70
C ILE A 42 24.03 -12.15 -37.15
N LYS A 43 23.23 -12.79 -38.01
CA LYS A 43 22.29 -13.86 -37.61
C LYS A 43 22.99 -15.05 -36.95
N SER A 44 24.18 -15.42 -37.41
CA SER A 44 24.93 -16.55 -36.82
C SER A 44 25.52 -16.23 -35.43
N ARG A 45 25.79 -14.94 -35.14
CA ARG A 45 26.38 -14.51 -33.86
C ARG A 45 25.35 -14.20 -32.76
N ILE A 46 24.13 -13.78 -33.11
CA ILE A 46 23.08 -13.39 -32.16
C ILE A 46 22.81 -14.43 -31.05
N PRO A 47 22.64 -15.74 -31.33
CA PRO A 47 22.36 -16.73 -30.27
C PRO A 47 23.48 -16.83 -29.22
N GLY A 48 24.74 -16.67 -29.65
CA GLY A 48 25.89 -16.66 -28.74
C GLY A 48 25.90 -15.43 -27.83
N ILE A 49 25.57 -14.26 -28.39
CA ILE A 49 25.46 -13.01 -27.63
C ILE A 49 24.29 -13.08 -26.63
N GLN A 50 23.13 -13.61 -27.05
CA GLN A 50 21.96 -13.80 -26.18
C GLN A 50 22.27 -14.71 -24.98
N SER A 51 22.97 -15.83 -25.23
CA SER A 51 23.41 -16.75 -24.17
C SER A 51 24.35 -16.06 -23.17
N LEU A 52 25.33 -15.30 -23.67
CA LEU A 52 26.26 -14.55 -22.83
C LEU A 52 25.54 -13.52 -21.94
N ILE A 53 24.62 -12.74 -22.51
CA ILE A 53 23.85 -11.74 -21.78
C ILE A 53 22.98 -12.39 -20.71
N ASN A 54 22.25 -13.45 -21.05
CA ASN A 54 21.41 -14.17 -20.09
C ASN A 54 22.24 -14.72 -18.92
N LYS A 55 23.41 -15.30 -19.21
CA LYS A 55 24.34 -15.79 -18.18
C LYS A 55 24.81 -14.65 -17.27
N THR A 56 25.26 -13.53 -17.85
CA THR A 56 25.75 -12.38 -17.07
C THR A 56 24.65 -11.71 -16.25
N ILE A 57 23.40 -11.66 -16.74
CA ILE A 57 22.25 -11.18 -15.97
C ILE A 57 22.07 -12.03 -14.71
N VAL A 58 22.06 -13.35 -14.83
CA VAL A 58 21.89 -14.26 -13.68
C VAL A 58 23.04 -14.09 -12.67
N GLU A 59 24.28 -13.96 -13.14
CA GLU A 59 25.44 -13.70 -12.28
C GLU A 59 25.30 -12.38 -11.50
N LEU A 60 24.92 -11.29 -12.20
CA LEU A 60 24.71 -9.98 -11.60
C LEU A 60 23.54 -9.97 -10.61
N GLU A 61 22.42 -10.64 -10.92
CA GLU A 61 21.26 -10.76 -10.02
C GLU A 61 21.61 -11.53 -8.75
N THR A 62 22.38 -12.61 -8.88
CA THR A 62 22.84 -13.40 -7.75
C THR A 62 23.77 -12.57 -6.84
N GLU A 63 24.68 -11.80 -7.43
CA GLU A 63 25.59 -10.93 -6.68
C GLU A 63 24.81 -9.79 -5.98
N LEU A 64 23.85 -9.19 -6.66
CA LEU A 64 23.02 -8.10 -6.12
C LEU A 64 22.09 -8.60 -5.01
N SER A 65 21.55 -9.82 -5.14
CA SER A 65 20.79 -10.50 -4.09
C SER A 65 21.65 -10.77 -2.84
N ARG A 66 22.95 -11.05 -3.01
CA ARG A 66 23.87 -11.23 -1.88
C ARG A 66 24.17 -9.92 -1.16
N LEU A 67 24.23 -8.81 -1.89
CA LEU A 67 24.48 -7.49 -1.32
C LEU A 67 23.22 -6.87 -0.68
N GLY A 68 22.01 -7.30 -1.04
CA GLY A 68 20.75 -6.78 -0.47
C GLY A 68 20.13 -5.64 -1.28
N ARG A 69 18.97 -5.15 -0.83
CA ARG A 69 18.18 -4.12 -1.54
C ARG A 69 18.82 -2.72 -1.41
N PRO A 70 18.72 -1.86 -2.43
CA PRO A 70 19.18 -0.47 -2.32
C PRO A 70 18.32 0.30 -1.32
N ILE A 71 18.98 0.98 -0.38
CA ILE A 71 18.35 1.93 0.54
C ILE A 71 18.29 3.29 -0.15
N ALA A 72 17.16 3.99 -0.07
CA ALA A 72 17.04 5.33 -0.63
C ALA A 72 17.94 6.33 0.14
N ALA A 73 18.44 7.35 -0.55
CA ALA A 73 19.36 8.33 0.06
C ALA A 73 18.65 9.29 1.04
N ASP A 74 17.36 9.54 0.82
CA ASP A 74 16.53 10.44 1.60
C ASP A 74 16.14 9.86 2.97
N ALA A 75 15.81 10.75 3.92
CA ALA A 75 15.44 10.35 5.27
C ALA A 75 14.17 9.47 5.32
N GLY A 76 13.23 9.70 4.40
CA GLY A 76 11.96 8.96 4.34
C GLY A 76 12.19 7.51 3.91
N GLY A 77 12.99 7.27 2.88
CA GLY A 77 13.32 5.92 2.45
C GLY A 77 14.19 5.16 3.45
N LYS A 78 15.13 5.82 4.14
CA LYS A 78 15.89 5.21 5.25
C LYS A 78 14.98 4.77 6.39
N LEU A 79 14.05 5.64 6.80
CA LEU A 79 13.04 5.31 7.81
C LEU A 79 12.17 4.13 7.36
N TYR A 80 11.71 4.14 6.11
CA TYR A 80 10.93 3.04 5.56
C TYR A 80 11.69 1.71 5.60
N SER A 81 12.96 1.70 5.20
CA SER A 81 13.81 0.50 5.26
C SER A 81 13.98 -0.02 6.69
N ILE A 82 14.25 0.86 7.65
CA ILE A 82 14.34 0.49 9.07
C ILE A 82 13.01 -0.12 9.55
N MET A 83 11.87 0.51 9.23
CA MET A 83 10.55 0.01 9.60
C MET A 83 10.22 -1.34 8.93
N GLU A 84 10.63 -1.57 7.68
CA GLU A 84 10.46 -2.85 7.00
C GLU A 84 11.23 -3.96 7.71
N ILE A 85 12.49 -3.70 8.09
CA ILE A 85 13.31 -4.64 8.86
C ILE A 85 12.69 -4.93 10.24
N CYS A 86 12.21 -3.90 10.94
CA CYS A 86 11.53 -4.06 12.22
C CYS A 86 10.24 -4.89 12.11
N ARG A 87 9.47 -4.73 11.02
CA ARG A 87 8.27 -5.54 10.76
C ARG A 87 8.59 -7.01 10.52
N LEU A 88 9.70 -7.30 9.83
CA LEU A 88 10.17 -8.67 9.63
C LEU A 88 10.57 -9.30 10.97
N PHE A 89 11.30 -8.56 11.81
CA PHE A 89 11.59 -8.98 13.18
C PHE A 89 10.31 -9.23 14.01
N ASP A 90 9.35 -8.30 14.00
CA ASP A 90 8.07 -8.43 14.72
C ASP A 90 7.25 -9.63 14.21
N GLN A 91 7.30 -9.93 12.91
CA GLN A 91 6.68 -11.12 12.35
C GLN A 91 7.37 -12.39 12.88
N ASN A 92 8.69 -12.47 12.79
CA ASN A 92 9.46 -13.59 13.28
C ASN A 92 9.23 -13.83 14.78
N PHE A 93 9.24 -12.77 15.60
CA PHE A 93 8.94 -12.86 17.03
C PHE A 93 7.53 -13.42 17.29
N ARG A 94 6.51 -12.96 16.56
CA ARG A 94 5.14 -13.47 16.69
C ARG A 94 5.03 -14.94 16.30
N GLU A 95 5.69 -15.36 15.23
CA GLU A 95 5.73 -16.77 14.81
C GLU A 95 6.41 -17.65 15.87
N HIS A 96 7.47 -17.16 16.52
CA HIS A 96 8.13 -17.85 17.63
C HIS A 96 7.25 -17.98 18.87
N LEU A 97 6.48 -16.94 19.17
CA LEU A 97 5.57 -16.89 20.30
C LEU A 97 4.35 -17.80 20.10
N ASP A 98 3.75 -17.76 18.91
CA ASP A 98 2.56 -18.54 18.54
C ASP A 98 2.87 -20.00 18.16
N GLY A 99 4.12 -20.31 17.79
CA GLY A 99 4.52 -21.63 17.31
C GLY A 99 4.49 -22.72 18.39
N VAL A 100 3.87 -23.85 18.05
CA VAL A 100 3.66 -25.08 18.85
C VAL A 100 4.97 -25.79 19.27
N ARG A 101 6.16 -25.21 19.07
CA ARG A 101 7.44 -25.87 19.41
C ARG A 101 8.52 -24.97 20.02
N SER A 102 8.29 -23.69 20.34
CA SER A 102 9.39 -22.92 20.99
C SER A 102 9.01 -21.88 22.05
N GLY A 103 7.98 -21.05 21.84
CA GLY A 103 7.58 -20.01 22.80
C GLY A 103 6.38 -20.40 23.65
N GLY A 104 5.23 -20.58 23.01
CA GLY A 104 3.95 -20.90 23.66
C GLY A 104 4.04 -22.10 24.61
N ASP A 105 4.59 -23.22 24.15
CA ASP A 105 4.74 -24.43 24.97
C ASP A 105 5.58 -24.22 26.23
N LYS A 106 6.65 -23.42 26.16
CA LYS A 106 7.46 -23.08 27.34
C LYS A 106 6.66 -22.25 28.33
N VAL A 107 5.86 -21.32 27.84
CA VAL A 107 4.96 -20.50 28.67
C VAL A 107 3.88 -21.39 29.32
N TYR A 108 3.26 -22.31 28.57
CA TYR A 108 2.31 -23.29 29.12
C TYR A 108 2.96 -24.16 30.20
N ASN A 109 4.20 -24.61 30.00
CA ASN A 109 4.93 -25.38 31.00
C ASN A 109 5.15 -24.61 32.31
N VAL A 110 5.36 -23.29 32.26
CA VAL A 110 5.42 -22.45 33.48
C VAL A 110 4.10 -22.52 34.23
N PHE A 111 2.97 -22.44 33.54
CA PHE A 111 1.64 -22.39 34.16
C PHE A 111 1.10 -23.75 34.60
N ASP A 112 1.34 -24.81 33.84
CA ASP A 112 0.79 -26.14 34.11
C ASP A 112 1.66 -26.96 35.07
N ASN A 113 2.98 -26.73 35.06
CA ASN A 113 3.94 -27.51 35.83
C ASN A 113 4.66 -26.68 36.90
N GLN A 114 5.33 -25.59 36.54
CA GLN A 114 6.19 -24.87 37.48
C GLN A 114 5.41 -24.16 38.60
N LEU A 115 4.40 -23.36 38.25
CA LEU A 115 3.59 -22.63 39.23
C LEU A 115 2.85 -23.62 40.17
N PRO A 116 2.17 -24.67 39.68
CA PRO A 116 1.50 -25.63 40.56
C PRO A 116 2.49 -26.41 41.44
N ALA A 117 3.68 -26.74 40.94
CA ALA A 117 4.72 -27.35 41.75
C ALA A 117 5.24 -26.39 42.84
N ALA A 118 5.43 -25.11 42.52
CA ALA A 118 5.85 -24.09 43.48
C ALA A 118 4.80 -23.87 44.57
N LEU A 119 3.51 -23.84 44.23
CA LEU A 119 2.41 -23.75 45.20
C LEU A 119 2.37 -24.97 46.13
N LYS A 120 2.56 -26.19 45.60
CA LYS A 120 2.63 -27.41 46.42
C LYS A 120 3.82 -27.43 47.39
N ARG A 121 4.93 -26.77 47.05
CA ARG A 121 6.13 -26.71 47.92
C ARG A 121 5.96 -25.81 49.13
N LEU A 122 4.94 -24.94 49.18
CA LEU A 122 4.72 -24.05 50.32
C LEU A 122 4.30 -24.80 51.61
N GLN A 123 3.85 -26.06 51.49
CA GLN A 123 3.48 -26.93 52.62
C GLN A 123 2.59 -26.20 53.66
N PHE A 124 1.39 -25.78 53.24
CA PHE A 124 0.46 -25.04 54.10
C PHE A 124 0.15 -25.75 55.43
N ASP A 125 0.14 -27.09 55.44
CA ASP A 125 -0.02 -27.90 56.65
C ASP A 125 1.02 -27.61 57.74
N ARG A 126 2.25 -27.27 57.34
CA ARG A 126 3.34 -26.94 58.27
C ARG A 126 3.20 -25.52 58.82
N GLN A 127 2.70 -24.59 58.01
CA GLN A 127 2.41 -23.21 58.46
C GLN A 127 1.23 -23.19 59.43
N LEU A 128 0.23 -24.03 59.18
CA LEU A 128 -0.94 -24.25 60.03
C LEU A 128 -0.70 -25.34 61.09
N SER A 129 0.50 -25.37 61.68
CA SER A 129 0.77 -26.26 62.82
C SER A 129 -0.07 -25.86 64.03
N MET A 130 -0.40 -26.83 64.90
CA MET A 130 -1.17 -26.58 66.12
C MET A 130 -0.58 -25.47 66.99
N GLU A 131 0.75 -25.42 67.08
CA GLU A 131 1.49 -24.41 67.84
C GLU A 131 1.33 -23.01 67.23
N ASN A 132 1.44 -22.89 65.90
CA ASN A 132 1.25 -21.62 65.20
C ASN A 132 -0.21 -21.12 65.26
N ILE A 133 -1.17 -22.04 65.10
CA ILE A 133 -2.60 -21.71 65.20
C ILE A 133 -2.92 -21.16 66.59
N LYS A 134 -2.48 -21.86 67.65
CA LYS A 134 -2.67 -21.42 69.03
C LYS A 134 -2.05 -20.04 69.27
N LYS A 135 -0.81 -19.85 68.82
CA LYS A 135 -0.08 -18.59 68.95
C LYS A 135 -0.81 -17.44 68.26
N LEU A 136 -1.11 -17.57 66.97
CA LEU A 136 -1.70 -16.49 66.17
C LEU A 136 -3.12 -16.13 66.61
N ILE A 137 -3.93 -17.10 67.04
CA ILE A 137 -5.27 -16.82 67.56
C ILE A 137 -5.19 -16.09 68.90
N THR A 138 -4.32 -16.55 69.80
CA THR A 138 -4.14 -15.90 71.11
C THR A 138 -3.58 -14.48 70.96
N GLU A 139 -2.70 -14.25 69.99
CA GLU A 139 -2.16 -12.92 69.67
C GLU A 139 -3.22 -12.00 69.03
N ALA A 140 -4.10 -12.54 68.19
CA ALA A 140 -5.06 -11.77 67.41
C ALA A 140 -6.34 -11.41 68.19
N ASP A 141 -6.91 -12.36 68.91
CA ASP A 141 -8.16 -12.18 69.65
C ASP A 141 -7.99 -12.08 71.19
N GLY A 142 -6.78 -12.36 71.70
CA GLY A 142 -6.46 -12.28 73.12
C GLY A 142 -6.75 -13.57 73.91
N TYR A 143 -6.59 -13.51 75.24
CA TYR A 143 -6.70 -14.66 76.15
C TYR A 143 -8.16 -15.04 76.51
N GLN A 144 -9.15 -14.23 76.12
CA GLN A 144 -10.54 -14.42 76.52
C GLN A 144 -11.22 -15.52 75.68
N PRO A 145 -11.99 -16.45 76.29
CA PRO A 145 -12.68 -17.49 75.55
C PRO A 145 -13.79 -16.92 74.66
N HIS A 146 -13.82 -17.36 73.40
CA HIS A 146 -14.77 -16.91 72.39
C HIS A 146 -16.09 -17.69 72.49
N LEU A 147 -17.22 -16.97 72.55
CA LEU A 147 -18.55 -17.60 72.62
C LEU A 147 -19.04 -18.18 71.28
N ILE A 148 -18.48 -17.73 70.14
CA ILE A 148 -18.92 -18.11 68.78
C ILE A 148 -17.72 -18.54 67.92
N ALA A 149 -16.81 -17.62 67.57
CA ALA A 149 -15.56 -17.94 66.85
C ALA A 149 -14.51 -16.81 66.97
N PRO A 150 -13.19 -17.12 66.95
CA PRO A 150 -12.09 -16.14 66.93
C PRO A 150 -11.92 -15.52 65.54
N GLU A 151 -12.77 -14.54 65.20
CA GLU A 151 -12.84 -13.96 63.86
C GLU A 151 -11.51 -13.33 63.43
N GLN A 152 -10.81 -12.64 64.33
CA GLN A 152 -9.57 -11.95 64.00
C GLN A 152 -8.41 -12.95 63.81
N GLY A 153 -8.40 -14.04 64.57
CA GLY A 153 -7.48 -15.16 64.44
C GLY A 153 -7.63 -15.88 63.10
N TYR A 154 -8.87 -16.14 62.65
CA TYR A 154 -9.13 -16.68 61.31
C TYR A 154 -8.58 -15.76 60.21
N ARG A 155 -8.86 -14.45 60.30
CA ARG A 155 -8.34 -13.46 59.33
C ARG A 155 -6.82 -13.48 59.28
N ARG A 156 -6.15 -13.43 60.44
CA ARG A 156 -4.68 -13.43 60.54
C ARG A 156 -4.04 -14.72 60.04
N LEU A 157 -4.63 -15.88 60.34
CA LEU A 157 -4.13 -17.17 59.86
C LEU A 157 -4.21 -17.28 58.33
N ILE A 158 -5.33 -16.85 57.75
CA ILE A 158 -5.55 -16.87 56.31
C ILE A 158 -4.58 -15.89 55.62
N GLU A 159 -4.48 -14.65 56.10
CA GLU A 159 -3.56 -13.64 55.58
C GLU A 159 -2.11 -14.13 55.63
N SER A 160 -1.66 -14.64 56.79
CA SER A 160 -0.28 -15.14 56.98
C SER A 160 0.06 -16.33 56.08
N THR A 161 -0.93 -17.11 55.68
CA THR A 161 -0.73 -18.27 54.79
C THR A 161 -0.74 -17.83 53.32
N LEU A 162 -1.73 -17.03 52.92
CA LEU A 162 -1.90 -16.58 51.52
C LEU A 162 -0.78 -15.65 51.06
N VAL A 163 -0.20 -14.82 51.93
CA VAL A 163 0.91 -13.92 51.57
C VAL A 163 2.12 -14.69 51.02
N THR A 164 2.29 -15.96 51.39
CA THR A 164 3.40 -16.80 50.92
C THR A 164 3.28 -17.18 49.44
N ILE A 165 2.09 -17.03 48.85
CA ILE A 165 1.82 -17.24 47.41
C ILE A 165 2.47 -16.15 46.54
N ARG A 166 2.80 -14.98 47.12
CA ARG A 166 3.51 -13.89 46.41
C ARG A 166 4.82 -14.35 45.78
N GLY A 167 5.58 -15.20 46.47
CA GLY A 167 6.85 -15.74 45.96
C GLY A 167 6.68 -16.56 44.68
N PRO A 168 5.85 -17.63 44.69
CA PRO A 168 5.52 -18.39 43.47
C PRO A 168 4.91 -17.55 42.34
N ALA A 169 4.07 -16.55 42.66
CA ALA A 169 3.48 -15.66 41.66
C ALA A 169 4.56 -14.80 40.95
N GLU A 170 5.49 -14.22 41.73
CA GLU A 170 6.62 -13.47 41.21
C GLU A 170 7.56 -14.35 40.38
N ALA A 171 7.87 -15.56 40.86
CA ALA A 171 8.70 -16.50 40.12
C ALA A 171 8.09 -16.89 38.76
N ALA A 172 6.77 -17.03 38.68
CA ALA A 172 6.08 -17.31 37.41
C ALA A 172 6.14 -16.12 36.43
N VAL A 173 6.01 -14.89 36.94
CA VAL A 173 6.19 -13.64 36.16
C VAL A 173 7.60 -13.60 35.57
N ASP A 174 8.62 -13.86 36.39
CA ASP A 174 10.03 -13.80 35.98
C ASP A 174 10.42 -14.93 35.01
N ALA A 175 9.87 -16.13 35.19
CA ALA A 175 10.07 -17.24 34.28
C ALA A 175 9.53 -16.94 32.86
N VAL A 176 8.32 -16.35 32.77
CA VAL A 176 7.74 -15.94 31.48
C VAL A 176 8.57 -14.83 30.84
N HIS A 177 9.03 -13.85 31.63
CA HIS A 177 9.90 -12.78 31.15
C HIS A 177 11.20 -13.31 30.53
N SER A 178 11.86 -14.27 31.19
CA SER A 178 13.06 -14.92 30.67
C SER A 178 12.80 -15.62 29.34
N ILE A 179 11.66 -16.32 29.21
CA ILE A 179 11.27 -16.96 27.95
C ILE A 179 11.08 -15.91 26.84
N LEU A 180 10.39 -14.81 27.12
CA LEU A 180 10.18 -13.74 26.13
C LEU A 180 11.51 -13.11 25.69
N LYS A 181 12.47 -12.92 26.60
CA LYS A 181 13.83 -12.47 26.27
C LYS A 181 14.54 -13.46 25.36
N ASP A 182 14.49 -14.75 25.63
CA ASP A 182 15.09 -15.77 24.76
C ASP A 182 14.49 -15.74 23.35
N LEU A 183 13.17 -15.54 23.23
CA LEU A 183 12.50 -15.45 21.94
C LEU A 183 12.92 -14.21 21.16
N VAL A 184 13.14 -13.07 21.82
CA VAL A 184 13.70 -11.86 21.17
C VAL A 184 15.08 -12.16 20.59
N HIS A 185 15.98 -12.78 21.36
CA HIS A 185 17.33 -13.13 20.88
C HIS A 185 17.28 -14.09 19.68
N LYS A 186 16.35 -15.05 19.71
CA LYS A 186 16.14 -15.99 18.61
C LYS A 186 15.60 -15.28 17.37
N ALA A 187 14.59 -14.43 17.50
CA ALA A 187 14.02 -13.66 16.40
C ALA A 187 15.04 -12.69 15.77
N ILE A 188 15.90 -12.06 16.56
CA ILE A 188 17.02 -11.25 16.05
C ILE A 188 17.98 -12.11 15.21
N SER A 189 18.31 -13.31 15.69
CA SER A 189 19.27 -14.21 15.03
C SER A 189 18.73 -14.82 13.74
N GLU A 190 17.41 -14.96 13.62
CA GLU A 190 16.74 -15.49 12.44
C GLU A 190 16.40 -14.42 11.40
N THR A 191 16.39 -13.14 11.78
CA THR A 191 16.15 -12.03 10.84
C THR A 191 17.44 -11.71 10.07
N PRO A 192 17.55 -12.05 8.77
CA PRO A 192 18.80 -11.92 8.02
C PRO A 192 19.21 -10.46 7.79
N GLU A 193 18.26 -9.54 7.66
CA GLU A 193 18.52 -8.11 7.46
C GLU A 193 19.18 -7.48 8.71
N LEU A 194 18.81 -7.93 9.92
CA LEU A 194 19.47 -7.48 11.15
C LEU A 194 20.92 -7.98 11.26
N LYS A 195 21.32 -9.04 10.53
CA LYS A 195 22.73 -9.44 10.44
C LYS A 195 23.54 -8.48 9.57
N GLN A 196 22.90 -7.85 8.58
CA GLN A 196 23.53 -6.91 7.67
C GLN A 196 23.75 -5.54 8.33
N TYR A 197 22.91 -5.16 9.31
CA TYR A 197 22.98 -3.87 10.00
C TYR A 197 23.22 -4.04 11.52
N PRO A 198 24.48 -4.18 11.97
CA PRO A 198 24.80 -4.40 13.38
C PRO A 198 24.33 -3.26 14.31
N GLY A 199 24.37 -2.01 13.84
CA GLY A 199 23.90 -0.85 14.60
C GLY A 199 22.40 -0.95 14.89
N LEU A 200 21.60 -1.15 13.84
CA LEU A 200 20.16 -1.38 13.98
C LEU A 200 19.84 -2.61 14.83
N ARG A 201 20.60 -3.70 14.70
CA ARG A 201 20.42 -4.91 15.50
C ARG A 201 20.50 -4.66 17.00
N VAL A 202 21.49 -3.89 17.45
CA VAL A 202 21.67 -3.56 18.87
C VAL A 202 20.51 -2.70 19.36
N GLU A 203 20.14 -1.67 18.61
CA GLU A 203 19.06 -0.75 18.99
C GLU A 203 17.69 -1.43 19.06
N VAL A 204 17.35 -2.26 18.06
CA VAL A 204 16.11 -3.04 18.06
C VAL A 204 16.09 -4.04 19.23
N GLY A 205 17.21 -4.71 19.50
CA GLY A 205 17.31 -5.64 20.62
C GLY A 205 17.15 -4.97 21.98
N ASN A 206 17.82 -3.82 22.18
CA ASN A 206 17.70 -3.04 23.40
C ASN A 206 16.26 -2.54 23.61
N ALA A 207 15.65 -1.98 22.56
CA ALA A 207 14.29 -1.48 22.63
C ALA A 207 13.26 -2.58 22.94
N ALA A 208 13.42 -3.76 22.33
CA ALA A 208 12.55 -4.91 22.62
C ALA A 208 12.72 -5.39 24.08
N ILE A 209 13.95 -5.49 24.58
CA ILE A 209 14.25 -5.88 25.96
C ILE A 209 13.67 -4.87 26.97
N GLU A 210 13.84 -3.57 26.72
CA GLU A 210 13.31 -2.50 27.56
C GLU A 210 11.77 -2.51 27.62
N SER A 211 11.11 -2.77 26.48
CA SER A 211 9.66 -2.99 26.43
C SER A 211 9.23 -4.19 27.27
N LEU A 212 9.94 -5.32 27.17
CA LEU A 212 9.65 -6.49 28.00
C LEU A 212 9.83 -6.22 29.49
N ASP A 213 10.87 -5.48 29.90
CA ASP A 213 11.11 -5.15 31.30
C ASP A 213 9.95 -4.30 31.88
N ARG A 214 9.44 -3.33 31.12
CA ARG A 214 8.26 -2.55 31.51
C ARG A 214 6.99 -3.41 31.64
N MET A 215 6.77 -4.33 30.71
CA MET A 215 5.63 -5.26 30.75
C MET A 215 5.72 -6.21 31.94
N ARG A 216 6.93 -6.70 32.25
CA ARG A 216 7.21 -7.55 33.42
C ARG A 216 6.87 -6.83 34.72
N ASP A 217 7.24 -5.56 34.88
CA ASP A 217 6.92 -4.81 36.10
C ASP A 217 5.43 -4.56 36.28
N GLN A 218 4.70 -4.27 35.19
CA GLN A 218 3.24 -4.17 35.23
C GLN A 218 2.58 -5.51 35.59
N SER A 219 3.05 -6.59 34.98
CA SER A 219 2.57 -7.94 35.27
C SER A 219 2.84 -8.37 36.70
N LYS A 220 4.01 -8.02 37.26
CA LYS A 220 4.36 -8.29 38.66
C LYS A 220 3.38 -7.59 39.59
N LYS A 221 3.11 -6.30 39.37
CA LYS A 221 2.13 -5.54 40.16
C LYS A 221 0.74 -6.16 40.09
N ALA A 222 0.27 -6.50 38.89
CA ALA A 222 -1.05 -7.10 38.69
C ALA A 222 -1.17 -8.50 39.32
N ALA A 223 -0.15 -9.35 39.19
CA ALA A 223 -0.15 -10.69 39.78
C ALA A 223 -0.14 -10.65 41.31
N LEU A 224 0.67 -9.75 41.90
CA LEU A 224 0.71 -9.58 43.35
C LEU A 224 -0.59 -8.96 43.90
N GLN A 225 -1.20 -8.02 43.17
CA GLN A 225 -2.50 -7.46 43.54
C GLN A 225 -3.60 -8.52 43.61
N LEU A 226 -3.61 -9.52 42.71
CA LEU A 226 -4.56 -10.63 42.80
C LEU A 226 -4.39 -11.41 44.10
N VAL A 227 -3.16 -11.63 44.56
CA VAL A 227 -2.90 -12.30 45.84
C VAL A 227 -3.35 -11.40 47.01
N ASP A 228 -3.06 -10.10 46.94
CA ASP A 228 -3.41 -9.15 47.99
C ASP A 228 -4.94 -9.01 48.14
N MET A 229 -5.68 -9.02 47.03
CA MET A 229 -7.15 -9.01 47.05
C MET A 229 -7.73 -10.20 47.82
N GLU A 230 -7.18 -11.40 47.61
CA GLU A 230 -7.59 -12.61 48.34
C GLU A 230 -7.17 -12.58 49.83
N CYS A 231 -6.14 -11.81 50.18
CA CYS A 231 -5.72 -11.62 51.58
C CYS A 231 -6.60 -10.61 52.33
N CYS A 232 -7.13 -9.59 51.64
CA CYS A 232 -7.82 -8.46 52.29
C CYS A 232 -9.30 -8.71 52.61
N TYR A 233 -10.00 -9.59 51.87
CA TYR A 233 -11.45 -9.76 52.03
C TYR A 233 -11.86 -11.22 52.20
N LEU A 234 -12.44 -11.52 53.36
CA LEU A 234 -13.08 -12.79 53.67
C LEU A 234 -14.60 -12.63 53.56
N THR A 235 -15.22 -13.45 52.72
CA THR A 235 -16.67 -13.38 52.51
C THR A 235 -17.43 -13.73 53.80
N VAL A 236 -18.54 -13.04 54.06
CA VAL A 236 -19.45 -13.37 55.18
C VAL A 236 -19.94 -14.82 55.10
N GLU A 237 -20.02 -15.36 53.88
CA GLU A 237 -20.38 -16.74 53.62
C GLU A 237 -19.38 -17.76 54.19
N PHE A 238 -18.09 -17.42 54.26
CA PHE A 238 -17.08 -18.24 54.93
C PHE A 238 -17.42 -18.44 56.41
N PHE A 239 -17.76 -17.36 57.12
CA PHE A 239 -18.11 -17.41 58.54
C PHE A 239 -19.45 -18.09 58.81
N ARG A 240 -20.43 -17.96 57.88
CA ARG A 240 -21.71 -18.68 57.99
C ARG A 240 -21.60 -20.19 57.81
N LYS A 241 -20.62 -20.64 57.03
CA LYS A 241 -20.34 -22.07 56.79
C LYS A 241 -19.42 -22.69 57.84
N LEU A 242 -18.95 -21.92 58.82
CA LEU A 242 -18.26 -22.48 59.97
C LEU A 242 -19.21 -23.45 60.67
N PRO A 243 -18.75 -24.66 61.01
CA PRO A 243 -19.60 -25.61 61.70
C PRO A 243 -20.13 -25.01 63.01
N GLN A 244 -21.45 -24.90 63.15
CA GLN A 244 -22.09 -24.50 64.41
C GLN A 244 -22.06 -25.69 65.37
N ASP A 245 -21.43 -25.53 66.54
CA ASP A 245 -21.43 -26.57 67.56
C ASP A 245 -22.79 -26.66 68.22
N VAL A 246 -23.62 -27.60 67.75
CA VAL A 246 -24.76 -28.12 68.51
C VAL A 246 -24.54 -29.61 68.78
N GLU A 247 -23.97 -29.86 69.96
CA GLU A 247 -23.98 -31.07 70.80
C GLU A 247 -23.34 -32.40 70.34
N LYS A 248 -22.42 -32.95 71.16
CA LYS A 248 -22.72 -34.09 72.09
C LYS A 248 -21.48 -34.59 72.87
N GLY A 249 -21.60 -34.58 74.21
CA GLY A 249 -21.09 -35.61 75.14
C GLY A 249 -19.58 -35.67 75.43
N GLY A 250 -19.16 -35.24 76.63
CA GLY A 250 -17.82 -35.54 77.16
C GLY A 250 -17.74 -35.56 78.69
N ASN A 251 -16.97 -36.51 79.24
CA ASN A 251 -16.77 -36.82 80.67
C ASN A 251 -16.49 -35.62 81.61
N PRO A 252 -17.16 -35.46 82.76
CA PRO A 252 -17.07 -34.25 83.61
C PRO A 252 -15.73 -34.01 84.35
N THR A 253 -14.74 -34.89 84.22
CA THR A 253 -13.48 -34.84 84.99
C THR A 253 -12.28 -34.19 84.29
N GLN A 254 -12.38 -33.77 83.02
CA GLN A 254 -11.38 -32.91 82.38
C GLN A 254 -11.86 -31.47 82.43
N SER A 255 -10.95 -30.55 82.81
CA SER A 255 -11.20 -29.11 82.75
C SER A 255 -11.86 -28.75 81.42
N ILE A 256 -12.99 -28.05 81.50
CA ILE A 256 -13.72 -27.50 80.34
C ILE A 256 -12.75 -26.69 79.45
N PHE A 257 -11.69 -26.13 80.05
CA PHE A 257 -10.65 -25.37 79.36
C PHE A 257 -9.70 -26.22 78.50
N ASP A 258 -9.42 -27.48 78.85
CA ASP A 258 -8.45 -28.31 78.10
C ASP A 258 -9.10 -29.10 76.96
N ARG A 259 -10.33 -29.59 77.16
CA ARG A 259 -11.01 -30.46 76.18
C ARG A 259 -11.45 -29.74 74.91
N TYR A 260 -11.71 -28.43 75.02
CA TYR A 260 -12.11 -27.60 73.89
C TYR A 260 -10.94 -26.93 73.17
N HIS A 261 -9.70 -27.02 73.65
CA HIS A 261 -8.63 -26.24 73.05
C HIS A 261 -7.99 -26.95 71.84
N GLU A 262 -7.51 -28.20 71.98
CA GLU A 262 -6.78 -28.84 70.87
C GLU A 262 -7.68 -29.32 69.71
N THR A 263 -8.84 -29.90 70.00
CA THR A 263 -9.78 -30.38 68.97
C THR A 263 -10.38 -29.23 68.17
N TYR A 264 -10.69 -28.12 68.83
CA TYR A 264 -11.18 -26.89 68.21
C TYR A 264 -10.11 -26.21 67.36
N LEU A 265 -8.88 -26.01 67.88
CA LEU A 265 -7.77 -25.44 67.13
C LEU A 265 -7.42 -26.29 65.90
N ARG A 266 -7.50 -27.63 66.02
CA ARG A 266 -7.33 -28.54 64.89
C ARG A 266 -8.40 -28.32 63.82
N ARG A 267 -9.67 -28.10 64.22
CA ARG A 267 -10.78 -27.82 63.30
C ARG A 267 -10.66 -26.46 62.62
N ILE A 268 -10.15 -25.45 63.34
CA ILE A 268 -9.79 -24.15 62.77
C ILE A 268 -8.73 -24.37 61.68
N GLY A 269 -7.67 -25.12 61.99
CA GLY A 269 -6.60 -25.46 61.04
C GLY A 269 -7.13 -26.15 59.77
N THR A 270 -7.98 -27.17 59.90
CA THR A 270 -8.55 -27.87 58.74
C THR A 270 -9.48 -26.97 57.90
N THR A 271 -10.22 -26.08 58.55
CA THR A 271 -11.12 -25.13 57.87
C THR A 271 -10.34 -24.06 57.11
N VAL A 272 -9.32 -23.47 57.74
CA VAL A 272 -8.41 -22.51 57.12
C VAL A 272 -7.67 -23.16 55.96
N LEU A 273 -7.16 -24.39 56.13
CA LEU A 273 -6.48 -25.13 55.08
C LEU A 273 -7.41 -25.40 53.88
N SER A 274 -8.66 -25.76 54.12
CA SER A 274 -9.66 -25.95 53.06
C SER A 274 -9.90 -24.67 52.27
N TYR A 275 -10.04 -23.53 52.97
CA TYR A 275 -10.20 -22.22 52.33
C TYR A 275 -8.96 -21.81 51.53
N VAL A 276 -7.76 -21.94 52.11
CA VAL A 276 -6.49 -21.65 51.43
C VAL A 276 -6.32 -22.49 50.18
N ASN A 277 -6.67 -23.78 50.22
CA ASN A 277 -6.63 -24.65 49.05
C ASN A 277 -7.63 -24.23 47.96
N MET A 278 -8.83 -23.77 48.34
CA MET A 278 -9.82 -23.22 47.41
C MET A 278 -9.29 -21.94 46.73
N VAL A 279 -8.76 -20.99 47.52
CA VAL A 279 -8.16 -19.75 47.00
C VAL A 279 -6.97 -20.06 46.10
N CYS A 280 -6.11 -21.00 46.49
CA CYS A 280 -4.96 -21.45 45.70
C CYS A 280 -5.41 -22.04 44.34
N ALA A 281 -6.51 -22.80 44.32
CA ALA A 281 -7.10 -23.30 43.07
C ALA A 281 -7.60 -22.16 42.17
N THR A 282 -8.19 -21.11 42.73
CA THR A 282 -8.59 -19.90 41.99
C THR A 282 -7.38 -19.15 41.45
N LEU A 283 -6.37 -18.90 42.29
CA LEU A 283 -5.14 -18.20 41.93
C LEU A 283 -4.32 -18.94 40.87
N ARG A 284 -4.34 -20.27 40.87
CA ARG A 284 -3.75 -21.11 39.81
C ARG A 284 -4.31 -20.79 38.42
N HIS A 285 -5.53 -20.25 38.33
CA HIS A 285 -6.13 -19.85 37.06
C HIS A 285 -6.05 -18.34 36.81
N SER A 286 -6.15 -17.49 37.83
CA SER A 286 -6.15 -16.03 37.65
C SER A 286 -4.74 -15.47 37.42
N ILE A 287 -3.71 -15.99 38.10
CA ILE A 287 -2.32 -15.52 37.95
C ILE A 287 -1.82 -15.72 36.51
N PRO A 288 -1.92 -16.93 35.89
CA PRO A 288 -1.52 -17.10 34.48
C PRO A 288 -2.26 -16.16 33.53
N LYS A 289 -3.57 -15.94 33.72
CA LYS A 289 -4.35 -15.01 32.89
C LYS A 289 -3.83 -13.58 32.99
N SER A 290 -3.47 -13.13 34.19
CA SER A 290 -2.88 -11.81 34.42
C SER A 290 -1.52 -11.67 33.73
N ILE A 291 -0.66 -12.70 33.85
CA ILE A 291 0.66 -12.73 33.20
C ILE A 291 0.52 -12.72 31.68
N VAL A 292 -0.37 -13.55 31.13
CA VAL A 292 -0.63 -13.58 29.68
C VAL A 292 -1.17 -12.23 29.20
N TYR A 293 -2.09 -11.61 29.95
CA TYR A 293 -2.67 -10.33 29.58
C TYR A 293 -1.62 -9.21 29.57
N CYS A 294 -0.80 -9.10 30.62
CA CYS A 294 0.13 -7.98 30.81
C CYS A 294 1.48 -8.17 30.10
N GLN A 295 1.95 -9.40 29.91
CA GLN A 295 3.24 -9.69 29.25
C GLN A 295 3.06 -10.28 27.87
N VAL A 296 2.50 -11.49 27.76
CA VAL A 296 2.54 -12.27 26.51
C VAL A 296 1.74 -11.58 25.41
N ARG A 297 0.52 -11.12 25.73
CA ARG A 297 -0.37 -10.44 24.79
C ARG A 297 0.13 -9.05 24.43
N GLU A 298 0.66 -8.30 25.39
CA GLU A 298 1.23 -6.97 25.14
C GLU A 298 2.52 -7.07 24.34
N ALA A 299 3.44 -7.98 24.68
CA ALA A 299 4.63 -8.26 23.90
C ALA A 299 4.30 -8.63 22.45
N LYS A 300 3.20 -9.38 22.22
CA LYS A 300 2.74 -9.69 20.86
C LYS A 300 2.25 -8.46 20.08
N ARG A 301 1.72 -7.45 20.77
CA ARG A 301 1.02 -6.30 20.17
C ARG A 301 1.88 -5.07 20.00
N SER A 302 2.74 -4.77 20.97
CA SER A 302 3.34 -3.46 21.15
C SER A 302 4.83 -3.50 21.48
N LEU A 303 5.54 -4.59 21.16
CA LEU A 303 6.96 -4.79 21.47
C LEU A 303 7.84 -3.59 21.06
N LEU A 304 7.62 -3.09 19.84
CA LEU A 304 8.40 -2.00 19.25
C LEU A 304 7.65 -0.66 19.15
N ASP A 305 6.47 -0.50 19.76
CA ASP A 305 5.67 0.73 19.61
C ASP A 305 6.40 1.99 20.10
N PHE A 306 7.10 1.88 21.23
CA PHE A 306 7.94 2.96 21.74
C PHE A 306 9.11 3.25 20.80
N PHE A 307 9.73 2.21 20.24
CA PHE A 307 10.82 2.36 19.28
C PHE A 307 10.36 3.05 18.01
N TYR A 308 9.17 2.70 17.47
CA TYR A 308 8.59 3.38 16.31
C TYR A 308 8.32 4.87 16.58
N THR A 309 7.90 5.20 17.80
CA THR A 309 7.68 6.59 18.22
C THR A 309 8.99 7.38 18.27
N GLU A 310 10.06 6.77 18.78
CA GLU A 310 11.39 7.40 18.82
C GLU A 310 12.04 7.50 17.44
N LEU A 311 11.92 6.45 16.60
CA LEU A 311 12.39 6.46 15.21
C LEU A 311 11.80 7.61 14.39
N GLY A 312 10.52 7.92 14.60
CA GLY A 312 9.84 9.04 13.92
C GLY A 312 10.40 10.42 14.28
N LYS A 313 11.17 10.54 15.36
CA LYS A 313 11.81 11.79 15.82
C LYS A 313 13.27 11.90 15.37
N LEU A 314 13.86 10.85 14.79
CA LEU A 314 15.27 10.83 14.46
C LEU A 314 15.57 11.60 13.17
N GLU A 315 16.66 12.38 13.21
CA GLU A 315 17.21 13.05 12.04
C GLU A 315 17.93 12.07 11.09
N GLN A 316 18.07 12.47 9.83
CA GLN A 316 18.69 11.65 8.77
C GLN A 316 20.08 11.11 9.13
N LYS A 317 20.91 11.89 9.85
CA LYS A 317 22.25 11.47 10.28
C LYS A 317 22.21 10.27 11.22
N ARG A 318 21.27 10.25 12.17
CA ARG A 318 21.08 9.13 13.09
C ARG A 318 20.46 7.93 12.38
N LEU A 319 19.49 8.13 11.49
CA LEU A 319 18.93 7.04 10.67
C LEU A 319 20.01 6.37 9.80
N SER A 320 20.92 7.17 9.23
CA SER A 320 22.08 6.66 8.52
C SER A 320 23.06 5.87 9.41
N ALA A 321 23.28 6.31 10.65
CA ALA A 321 24.11 5.59 11.61
C ALA A 321 23.48 4.25 12.04
N LEU A 322 22.15 4.14 12.08
CA LEU A 322 21.48 2.86 12.34
C LEU A 322 21.71 1.86 11.20
N LEU A 323 21.70 2.37 9.97
CA LEU A 323 21.86 1.58 8.75
C LEU A 323 23.32 1.35 8.35
N ASN A 324 24.32 1.90 9.08
CA ASN A 324 25.79 1.69 9.00
C ASN A 324 26.29 0.83 7.82
N GLU A 325 25.95 1.24 6.60
CA GLU A 325 26.28 0.48 5.40
C GLU A 325 27.68 0.88 4.97
N ASP A 326 28.54 -0.11 4.69
CA ASP A 326 29.86 0.14 4.13
C ASP A 326 29.69 0.92 2.81
N PRO A 327 30.25 2.14 2.69
CA PRO A 327 30.19 2.92 1.45
C PRO A 327 30.65 2.13 0.22
N ALA A 328 31.61 1.20 0.39
CA ALA A 328 32.09 0.34 -0.68
C ALA A 328 31.03 -0.67 -1.14
N VAL A 329 30.19 -1.17 -0.22
CA VAL A 329 29.05 -2.06 -0.54
C VAL A 329 27.96 -1.29 -1.26
N MET A 330 27.66 -0.07 -0.82
CA MET A 330 26.69 0.81 -1.48
C MET A 330 27.14 1.15 -2.91
N GLU A 331 28.40 1.54 -3.09
CA GLU A 331 28.97 1.86 -4.41
C GLU A 331 28.99 0.64 -5.33
N ARG A 332 29.42 -0.52 -4.81
CA ARG A 332 29.41 -1.79 -5.55
C ARG A 332 27.98 -2.18 -5.96
N ARG A 333 26.99 -2.04 -5.07
CA ARG A 333 25.58 -2.33 -5.38
C ARG A 333 25.06 -1.43 -6.49
N SER A 334 25.35 -0.13 -6.43
CA SER A 334 24.98 0.84 -7.46
C SER A 334 25.62 0.51 -8.82
N ALA A 335 26.91 0.19 -8.83
CA ALA A 335 27.63 -0.18 -10.05
C ALA A 335 27.06 -1.47 -10.69
N LEU A 336 26.76 -2.49 -9.88
CA LEU A 336 26.14 -3.73 -10.34
C LEU A 336 24.71 -3.51 -10.84
N ALA A 337 23.92 -2.68 -10.16
CA ALA A 337 22.55 -2.35 -10.59
C ALA A 337 22.55 -1.67 -11.96
N LYS A 338 23.42 -0.67 -12.16
CA LYS A 338 23.58 0.01 -13.44
C LYS A 338 24.04 -0.94 -14.55
N ARG A 339 24.97 -1.85 -14.23
CA ARG A 339 25.43 -2.87 -15.18
C ARG A 339 24.30 -3.83 -15.54
N LEU A 340 23.52 -4.29 -14.57
CA LEU A 340 22.36 -5.16 -14.78
C LEU A 340 21.30 -4.49 -15.67
N GLU A 341 21.01 -3.21 -15.45
CA GLU A 341 20.10 -2.43 -16.30
C GLU A 341 20.57 -2.40 -17.77
N LEU A 342 21.86 -2.15 -18.01
CA LEU A 342 22.44 -2.17 -19.36
C LEU A 342 22.28 -3.55 -20.02
N TYR A 343 22.52 -4.65 -19.28
CA TYR A 343 22.33 -6.00 -19.81
C TYR A 343 20.86 -6.33 -20.05
N ARG A 344 19.93 -5.84 -19.22
CA ARG A 344 18.48 -6.00 -19.42
C ARG A 344 18.00 -5.21 -20.65
N SER A 345 18.54 -4.01 -20.88
CA SER A 345 18.30 -3.26 -22.12
C SER A 345 18.82 -4.03 -23.33
N ALA A 346 20.06 -4.54 -23.27
CA ALA A 346 20.64 -5.34 -24.34
C ALA A 346 19.87 -6.64 -24.61
N GLN A 347 19.35 -7.30 -23.56
CA GLN A 347 18.48 -8.46 -23.68
C GLN A 347 17.18 -8.11 -24.41
N ALA A 348 16.52 -7.00 -24.03
CA ALA A 348 15.31 -6.54 -24.71
C ALA A 348 15.57 -6.22 -26.19
N GLU A 349 16.67 -5.53 -26.52
CA GLU A 349 17.05 -5.25 -27.90
C GLU A 349 17.31 -6.53 -28.69
N ILE A 350 18.04 -7.50 -28.12
CA ILE A 350 18.30 -8.77 -28.79
C ILE A 350 17.03 -9.61 -28.95
N ASP A 351 16.15 -9.61 -27.97
CA ASP A 351 14.89 -10.34 -28.06
C ASP A 351 13.99 -9.72 -29.15
N THR A 352 13.98 -8.39 -29.30
CA THR A 352 13.27 -7.76 -30.43
C THR A 352 13.83 -8.22 -31.80
N VAL A 353 15.13 -8.48 -31.89
CA VAL A 353 15.79 -9.01 -33.09
C VAL A 353 15.59 -10.54 -33.22
N ALA A 354 15.55 -11.30 -32.14
CA ALA A 354 15.39 -12.76 -32.17
C ALA A 354 13.96 -13.18 -32.55
N TRP A 355 12.95 -12.43 -32.11
CA TRP A 355 11.55 -12.60 -32.51
C TRP A 355 11.28 -12.18 -33.96
N SER A 356 12.24 -11.57 -34.65
CA SER A 356 12.15 -11.26 -36.08
C SER A 356 12.33 -12.49 -36.99
N LYS A 357 12.55 -13.70 -36.45
CA LYS A 357 12.58 -14.97 -37.21
C LYS A 357 11.27 -15.29 -37.94
N THR A 358 10.14 -14.70 -37.55
CA THR A 358 8.85 -14.84 -38.27
C THR A 358 8.43 -13.57 -39.01
N ALA A 359 9.15 -12.46 -38.86
CA ALA A 359 8.75 -11.18 -39.41
C ALA A 359 9.98 -10.36 -39.81
N PHE A 360 10.63 -10.77 -40.89
CA PHE A 360 11.59 -9.92 -41.58
C PHE A 360 10.81 -8.81 -42.29
N GLY A 361 10.47 -7.76 -41.54
CA GLY A 361 9.68 -6.66 -42.06
C GLY A 361 9.15 -5.67 -41.05
N TYR A 362 9.74 -5.45 -39.86
CA TYR A 362 9.19 -4.46 -38.91
C TYR A 362 10.10 -3.30 -38.48
N SER A 363 11.42 -3.35 -38.73
CA SER A 363 12.28 -2.20 -38.39
C SER A 363 12.46 -1.21 -39.56
N ILE A 364 12.49 -1.69 -40.81
CA ILE A 364 12.26 -0.82 -41.98
C ILE A 364 10.78 -0.43 -42.07
N VAL A 365 9.86 -1.26 -41.54
CA VAL A 365 8.44 -0.90 -41.46
C VAL A 365 8.13 0.07 -40.35
N LEU A 366 8.98 0.38 -39.38
CA LEU A 366 8.77 1.57 -38.53
C LEU A 366 9.11 2.88 -39.26
N ALA A 367 10.14 2.87 -40.12
CA ALA A 367 10.45 3.97 -41.04
C ALA A 367 9.51 4.04 -42.25
N ILE A 368 8.83 2.93 -42.57
CA ILE A 368 7.76 2.86 -43.58
C ILE A 368 6.36 3.00 -42.93
N LEU A 369 6.19 2.84 -41.60
CA LEU A 369 4.93 3.05 -40.84
C LEU A 369 4.65 4.52 -40.64
N SER A 370 5.69 5.36 -40.52
CA SER A 370 5.52 6.82 -40.72
C SER A 370 4.99 7.15 -42.12
N ARG A 371 5.10 6.22 -43.08
CA ARG A 371 4.56 6.30 -44.45
C ARG A 371 3.28 5.45 -44.67
N TRP A 372 3.00 4.46 -43.82
CA TRP A 372 1.84 3.54 -43.88
C TRP A 372 0.66 3.97 -42.99
N VAL A 373 0.88 4.82 -41.99
CA VAL A 373 -0.20 5.63 -41.37
C VAL A 373 -0.91 6.48 -42.45
N ARG A 374 -0.26 6.71 -43.60
CA ARG A 374 -0.84 7.38 -44.77
C ARG A 374 -1.73 6.47 -45.65
N LEU A 375 -1.73 5.15 -45.47
CA LEU A 375 -2.41 4.20 -46.38
C LEU A 375 -3.58 3.42 -45.77
N ASP A 376 -3.57 3.07 -44.48
CA ASP A 376 -4.73 2.40 -43.84
C ASP A 376 -5.81 3.37 -43.32
N LEU A 377 -5.58 4.68 -43.43
CA LEU A 377 -6.54 5.73 -43.10
C LEU A 377 -7.15 6.42 -44.34
N LEU A 378 -6.83 5.94 -45.55
CA LEU A 378 -7.34 6.48 -46.82
C LEU A 378 -8.82 6.13 -47.11
N TYR A 379 -9.51 5.41 -46.22
CA TYR A 379 -10.89 4.96 -46.43
C TYR A 379 -11.90 5.25 -45.32
N LEU A 380 -11.54 6.02 -44.28
CA LEU A 380 -12.52 6.47 -43.28
C LEU A 380 -12.70 7.98 -43.36
N SER A 381 -13.87 8.42 -43.83
CA SER A 381 -14.34 9.79 -43.59
C SER A 381 -14.45 9.97 -42.07
N PHE A 382 -13.46 10.63 -41.47
CA PHE A 382 -13.46 10.91 -40.04
C PHE A 382 -14.55 11.94 -39.73
N THR A 383 -15.60 11.51 -39.03
CA THR A 383 -16.64 12.41 -38.52
C THR A 383 -16.44 12.63 -37.02
N LEU A 384 -16.28 13.90 -36.62
CA LEU A 384 -16.24 14.30 -35.19
C LEU A 384 -17.56 14.00 -34.45
N ASN A 385 -18.61 13.62 -35.19
CA ASN A 385 -19.90 13.21 -34.64
C ASN A 385 -19.88 11.82 -33.98
N ASN A 386 -18.85 10.99 -34.24
CA ASN A 386 -18.76 9.64 -33.67
C ASN A 386 -17.93 9.63 -32.37
N ALA A 387 -18.51 9.12 -31.27
CA ALA A 387 -17.84 9.02 -29.98
C ALA A 387 -16.50 8.23 -30.04
N HIS A 388 -16.41 7.20 -30.88
CA HIS A 388 -15.18 6.44 -31.10
C HIS A 388 -14.08 7.33 -31.69
N HIS A 389 -14.43 8.11 -32.71
CA HIS A 389 -13.56 9.03 -33.42
C HIS A 389 -13.02 10.12 -32.49
N ARG A 390 -13.90 10.73 -31.68
CA ARG A 390 -13.52 11.76 -30.69
C ARG A 390 -12.50 11.22 -29.67
N ARG A 391 -12.74 10.02 -29.15
CA ARG A 391 -11.81 9.35 -28.23
C ARG A 391 -10.45 9.10 -28.89
N SER A 392 -10.43 8.56 -30.11
CA SER A 392 -9.18 8.29 -30.82
C SER A 392 -8.41 9.58 -31.11
N VAL A 393 -9.09 10.67 -31.50
CA VAL A 393 -8.45 11.99 -31.66
C VAL A 393 -7.88 12.51 -30.36
N ALA A 394 -8.66 12.50 -29.28
CA ALA A 394 -8.19 12.97 -27.98
C ALA A 394 -6.95 12.17 -27.52
N ALA A 395 -6.94 10.86 -27.71
CA ALA A 395 -5.79 10.01 -27.40
C ALA A 395 -4.58 10.34 -28.30
N SER A 396 -4.77 10.51 -29.61
CA SER A 396 -3.69 10.90 -30.54
C SER A 396 -3.09 12.26 -30.22
N LEU A 397 -3.91 13.24 -29.80
CA LEU A 397 -3.41 14.55 -29.38
C LEU A 397 -2.58 14.45 -28.09
N VAL A 398 -2.96 13.59 -27.14
CA VAL A 398 -2.16 13.31 -25.94
C VAL A 398 -0.83 12.64 -26.29
N GLU A 399 -0.83 11.68 -27.23
CA GLU A 399 0.39 11.08 -27.75
C GLU A 399 1.29 12.11 -28.45
N GLY A 400 0.70 13.07 -29.17
CA GLY A 400 1.41 14.21 -29.73
C GLY A 400 2.23 14.98 -28.68
N VAL A 401 1.72 15.12 -27.45
CA VAL A 401 2.46 15.74 -26.33
C VAL A 401 3.64 14.87 -25.87
N TYR A 402 3.46 13.55 -25.79
CA TYR A 402 4.56 12.62 -25.50
C TYR A 402 5.67 12.72 -26.55
N ILE A 403 5.31 12.78 -27.84
CA ILE A 403 6.29 12.88 -28.92
C ILE A 403 6.94 14.26 -28.97
N LEU A 404 6.21 15.34 -28.65
CA LEU A 404 6.79 16.69 -28.51
C LEU A 404 7.91 16.72 -27.47
N GLU A 405 7.72 16.08 -26.33
CA GLU A 405 8.74 15.98 -25.28
C GLU A 405 9.90 15.09 -25.73
N ARG A 406 9.63 13.97 -26.43
CA ARG A 406 10.68 13.11 -26.99
C ARG A 406 11.51 13.83 -28.06
N ASP A 407 10.87 14.62 -28.91
CA ASP A 407 11.54 15.44 -29.92
C ASP A 407 12.43 16.51 -29.27
N ARG A 408 12.00 17.11 -28.14
CA ARG A 408 12.84 18.00 -27.33
C ARG A 408 14.08 17.27 -26.79
N GLN A 409 13.89 16.11 -26.15
CA GLN A 409 14.98 15.31 -25.56
C GLN A 409 16.01 14.86 -26.62
N GLU A 410 15.53 14.48 -27.81
CA GLU A 410 16.35 13.96 -28.90
C GLU A 410 16.77 15.07 -29.89
N LYS A 411 16.49 16.34 -29.59
CA LYS A 411 16.81 17.53 -30.40
C LYS A 411 16.34 17.42 -31.87
N ARG A 412 15.16 16.84 -32.07
CA ARG A 412 14.53 16.71 -33.40
C ARG A 412 13.71 17.95 -33.73
N GLU A 413 14.09 18.64 -34.81
CA GLU A 413 13.43 19.87 -35.26
C GLU A 413 13.05 19.82 -36.75
N GLY A 414 12.10 20.69 -37.15
CA GLY A 414 11.67 20.83 -38.55
C GLY A 414 11.22 19.50 -39.16
N SER A 415 11.83 19.13 -40.29
CA SER A 415 11.53 17.88 -41.01
C SER A 415 11.92 16.61 -40.26
N GLN A 416 12.70 16.70 -39.18
CA GLN A 416 13.05 15.56 -38.32
C GLN A 416 12.06 15.36 -37.16
N ALA A 417 11.19 16.32 -36.88
CA ALA A 417 10.20 16.21 -35.81
C ALA A 417 9.17 15.12 -36.13
N LEU A 418 8.90 14.26 -35.14
CA LEU A 418 7.94 13.16 -35.25
C LEU A 418 6.57 13.50 -34.66
N ALA A 419 6.47 14.60 -33.91
CA ALA A 419 5.25 15.03 -33.28
C ALA A 419 4.15 15.55 -34.24
N PRO A 420 4.44 16.35 -35.30
CA PRO A 420 3.41 16.97 -36.13
C PRO A 420 2.31 16.07 -36.71
N PRO A 421 2.61 14.85 -37.20
CA PRO A 421 1.60 13.95 -37.73
C PRO A 421 0.46 13.60 -36.74
N TRP A 422 0.71 13.65 -35.44
CA TRP A 422 -0.27 13.27 -34.40
C TRP A 422 -1.46 14.23 -34.29
N TRP A 423 -1.34 15.46 -34.77
CA TRP A 423 -2.42 16.45 -34.78
C TRP A 423 -2.77 16.93 -36.20
N GLU A 424 -1.80 17.02 -37.10
CA GLU A 424 -2.03 17.49 -38.48
C GLU A 424 -2.95 16.56 -39.26
N PHE A 425 -2.86 15.25 -39.00
CA PHE A 425 -3.74 14.24 -39.59
C PHE A 425 -5.23 14.52 -39.30
N PHE A 426 -5.52 15.06 -38.12
CA PHE A 426 -6.88 15.40 -37.67
C PHE A 426 -7.24 16.87 -37.91
N HIS A 427 -6.49 17.57 -38.76
CA HIS A 427 -6.67 18.99 -39.07
C HIS A 427 -6.54 19.92 -37.86
N PHE A 428 -5.71 19.54 -36.89
CA PHE A 428 -5.33 20.42 -35.79
C PHE A 428 -4.00 21.12 -36.10
N LYS A 429 -3.78 22.26 -35.45
CA LYS A 429 -2.50 22.98 -35.42
C LYS A 429 -2.06 23.16 -33.97
N LEU A 430 -0.78 22.91 -33.69
CA LEU A 430 -0.17 23.25 -32.40
C LEU A 430 -0.11 24.78 -32.23
N VAL A 431 -0.75 25.30 -31.18
CA VAL A 431 -0.78 26.73 -30.84
C VAL A 431 0.28 27.05 -29.80
N ARG A 432 0.34 26.26 -28.73
CA ARG A 432 1.22 26.52 -27.58
C ARG A 432 1.66 25.22 -26.92
N LYS A 433 2.95 25.14 -26.58
CA LYS A 433 3.50 24.11 -25.69
C LYS A 433 3.36 24.59 -24.25
N LEU A 434 2.91 23.71 -23.36
CA LEU A 434 2.91 23.95 -21.92
C LEU A 434 4.18 23.33 -21.35
N ILE A 435 5.05 24.20 -20.86
CA ILE A 435 6.39 23.89 -20.40
C ILE A 435 6.44 24.15 -18.90
N ASP A 436 6.95 23.19 -18.13
CA ASP A 436 7.17 23.36 -16.71
C ASP A 436 8.31 24.36 -16.49
N ASP A 437 8.16 25.28 -15.55
CA ASP A 437 9.16 26.31 -15.27
C ASP A 437 10.35 25.79 -14.46
N VAL A 438 10.21 24.60 -13.84
CA VAL A 438 11.26 24.02 -13.01
C VAL A 438 12.18 23.06 -13.77
N ASP A 439 11.63 22.15 -14.59
CA ASP A 439 12.43 21.16 -15.35
C ASP A 439 12.41 21.39 -16.87
N PHE A 440 11.74 22.46 -17.32
CA PHE A 440 11.56 22.84 -18.72
C PHE A 440 10.87 21.78 -19.58
N CYS A 441 10.32 20.71 -19.00
CA CYS A 441 9.68 19.63 -19.74
C CYS A 441 8.36 20.09 -20.35
N ILE A 442 8.10 19.64 -21.57
CA ILE A 442 6.79 19.80 -22.20
C ILE A 442 5.87 18.78 -21.54
N PHE A 443 4.88 19.24 -20.79
CA PHE A 443 3.92 18.37 -20.09
C PHE A 443 2.50 18.48 -20.68
N GLY A 444 2.24 19.50 -21.50
CA GLY A 444 0.98 19.67 -22.19
C GLY A 444 1.09 20.50 -23.46
N ALA A 445 0.00 20.57 -24.22
CA ALA A 445 -0.08 21.39 -25.42
C ALA A 445 -1.52 21.86 -25.68
N ILE A 446 -1.63 23.00 -26.37
CA ILE A 446 -2.90 23.55 -26.86
C ILE A 446 -2.92 23.40 -28.38
N TYR A 447 -3.96 22.74 -28.88
CA TYR A 447 -4.22 22.52 -30.30
C TYR A 447 -5.44 23.32 -30.74
N GLU A 448 -5.41 23.90 -31.94
CA GLU A 448 -6.53 24.57 -32.60
C GLU A 448 -7.04 23.74 -33.77
N TYR A 449 -8.35 23.52 -33.86
CA TYR A 449 -8.95 22.85 -34.99
C TYR A 449 -9.08 23.78 -36.21
N LYS A 450 -8.62 23.32 -37.38
CA LYS A 450 -8.67 24.07 -38.66
C LYS A 450 -9.32 23.21 -39.74
N PRO A 451 -10.65 23.30 -39.96
CA PRO A 451 -11.33 22.47 -40.93
C PRO A 451 -10.80 22.68 -42.36
N PRO A 452 -10.81 21.65 -43.22
CA PRO A 452 -10.46 21.77 -44.63
C PRO A 452 -11.36 22.78 -45.35
N SER A 453 -10.77 23.62 -46.21
CA SER A 453 -11.43 24.73 -46.92
C SER A 453 -12.46 24.32 -47.99
N SER A 454 -12.89 23.05 -48.05
CA SER A 454 -13.85 22.52 -49.03
C SER A 454 -15.30 22.46 -48.54
N HIS A 455 -15.59 22.89 -47.31
CA HIS A 455 -16.96 23.06 -46.80
C HIS A 455 -17.25 24.54 -46.54
N CYS A 456 -17.12 25.36 -47.58
CA CYS A 456 -17.55 26.76 -47.57
C CYS A 456 -18.78 26.88 -48.47
N ASN A 457 -19.95 26.68 -47.88
CA ASN A 457 -21.22 27.32 -48.21
C ASN A 457 -22.32 26.59 -47.43
N ASP A 458 -22.35 26.81 -46.12
CA ASP A 458 -23.58 27.04 -45.39
C ASP A 458 -23.18 27.83 -44.14
N SER A 459 -24.02 28.81 -43.81
CA SER A 459 -23.95 29.67 -42.63
C SER A 459 -23.32 28.99 -41.41
N ILE A 460 -22.44 29.73 -40.72
CA ILE A 460 -21.82 29.42 -39.43
C ILE A 460 -22.92 29.10 -38.41
N VAL A 461 -23.42 27.88 -38.47
CA VAL A 461 -24.14 27.20 -37.41
C VAL A 461 -23.07 26.33 -36.78
N SER A 462 -22.71 26.65 -35.55
CA SER A 462 -21.95 25.77 -34.68
C SER A 462 -22.57 24.38 -34.73
N ILE A 463 -21.96 23.47 -35.51
CA ILE A 463 -22.35 22.06 -35.47
C ILE A 463 -22.03 21.61 -34.05
N ASP A 464 -23.09 21.33 -33.31
CA ASP A 464 -23.11 21.04 -31.89
C ASP A 464 -22.09 19.92 -31.57
N GLY A 465 -21.02 20.25 -30.83
CA GLY A 465 -20.05 19.27 -30.31
C GLY A 465 -18.64 19.23 -30.89
N ASN A 466 -18.24 20.10 -31.82
CA ASN A 466 -16.85 20.14 -32.32
C ASN A 466 -15.98 21.13 -31.52
N PRO A 467 -14.77 20.74 -31.06
CA PRO A 467 -13.91 21.63 -30.30
C PRO A 467 -13.24 22.62 -31.24
N ARG A 468 -13.15 23.88 -30.82
CA ARG A 468 -12.22 24.82 -31.45
C ARG A 468 -10.80 24.62 -30.93
N TYR A 469 -10.67 24.28 -29.64
CA TYR A 469 -9.38 24.02 -29.01
C TYR A 469 -9.38 22.73 -28.18
N VAL A 470 -8.23 22.05 -28.15
CA VAL A 470 -7.99 20.90 -27.27
C VAL A 470 -6.75 21.19 -26.43
N ILE A 471 -6.88 21.06 -25.11
CA ILE A 471 -5.77 21.14 -24.17
C ILE A 471 -5.45 19.70 -23.74
N ALA A 472 -4.28 19.21 -24.14
CA ALA A 472 -3.85 17.84 -23.88
C ALA A 472 -2.69 17.81 -22.88
N PHE A 473 -2.73 16.88 -21.93
CA PHE A 473 -1.70 16.64 -20.92
C PHE A 473 -1.15 15.22 -21.02
N ARG A 474 0.17 15.07 -21.12
CA ARG A 474 0.81 13.74 -21.09
C ARG A 474 0.92 13.22 -19.66
N GLY A 475 1.09 11.90 -19.52
CA GLY A 475 1.50 11.27 -18.26
C GLY A 475 3.02 11.16 -18.11
N THR A 476 3.45 10.32 -17.17
CA THR A 476 4.86 10.10 -16.77
C THR A 476 5.71 9.54 -17.92
N ILE A 477 6.92 10.08 -18.12
CA ILE A 477 7.94 9.57 -19.06
C ILE A 477 9.05 8.87 -18.27
N THR A 478 9.38 7.62 -18.64
CA THR A 478 10.33 6.76 -17.90
C THR A 478 11.82 7.00 -18.23
N LYS A 479 12.20 8.14 -18.82
CA LYS A 479 13.59 8.48 -19.17
C LYS A 479 14.23 9.39 -18.11
N PRO A 480 15.53 9.25 -17.81
CA PRO A 480 16.17 9.83 -16.61
C PRO A 480 16.01 11.35 -16.44
N ASP A 481 16.01 12.13 -17.52
CA ASP A 481 15.95 13.60 -17.44
C ASP A 481 14.56 14.14 -17.06
N SER A 482 13.49 13.37 -17.23
CA SER A 482 12.10 13.75 -16.89
C SER A 482 11.49 12.88 -15.79
N PHE A 483 12.16 11.79 -15.42
CA PHE A 483 11.62 10.78 -14.50
C PHE A 483 11.48 11.26 -13.06
N THR A 484 12.43 12.06 -12.56
CA THR A 484 12.47 12.46 -11.14
C THR A 484 11.27 13.30 -10.74
N ARG A 485 10.87 14.27 -11.58
CA ARG A 485 9.75 15.17 -11.29
C ARG A 485 8.40 14.62 -11.71
N ASP A 486 8.33 13.83 -12.79
CA ASP A 486 7.09 13.11 -13.15
C ASP A 486 6.68 12.12 -12.03
N PHE A 487 7.66 11.45 -11.42
CA PHE A 487 7.43 10.56 -10.27
C PHE A 487 7.11 11.33 -8.96
N GLU A 488 7.73 12.49 -8.73
CA GLU A 488 7.39 13.39 -7.62
C GLU A 488 5.92 13.85 -7.71
N LEU A 489 5.42 14.13 -8.92
CA LEU A 489 4.03 14.46 -9.16
C LEU A 489 3.09 13.27 -8.93
N ASP A 490 3.50 12.05 -9.29
CA ASP A 490 2.78 10.82 -8.94
C ASP A 490 2.67 10.62 -7.41
N ILE A 491 3.71 11.01 -6.65
CA ILE A 491 3.68 11.06 -5.17
C ILE A 491 2.74 12.17 -4.65
N HIS A 492 2.70 13.33 -5.30
CA HIS A 492 1.77 14.40 -4.94
C HIS A 492 0.31 14.05 -5.20
N ILE A 493 0.00 13.27 -6.26
CA ILE A 493 -1.33 12.68 -6.46
C ILE A 493 -1.71 11.84 -5.22
N MET A 494 -0.81 10.98 -4.73
CA MET A 494 -1.05 10.13 -3.55
C MET A 494 -1.31 10.92 -2.25
N ARG A 495 -0.87 12.19 -2.18
CA ARG A 495 -1.07 13.10 -1.04
C ARG A 495 -2.15 14.17 -1.28
N ASN A 496 -2.96 14.06 -2.34
CA ASN A 496 -3.95 15.07 -2.76
C ASN A 496 -3.36 16.48 -3.00
N GLY A 497 -2.05 16.58 -3.27
CA GLY A 497 -1.29 17.83 -3.41
C GLY A 497 -1.11 18.32 -4.86
N LEU A 498 -1.74 17.69 -5.85
CA LEU A 498 -1.57 18.03 -7.27
C LEU A 498 -1.89 19.51 -7.59
N HIS A 499 -2.83 20.10 -6.86
CA HIS A 499 -3.23 21.50 -7.00
C HIS A 499 -2.12 22.51 -6.66
N GLN A 500 -1.08 22.08 -5.95
CA GLN A 500 0.04 22.92 -5.48
C GLN A 500 1.28 22.80 -6.38
N THR A 501 1.13 22.16 -7.55
CA THR A 501 2.25 21.88 -8.45
C THR A 501 2.34 22.93 -9.56
N SER A 502 3.56 23.31 -9.94
CA SER A 502 3.82 24.29 -11.01
C SER A 502 3.11 23.93 -12.32
N ARG A 503 3.19 22.65 -12.72
CA ARG A 503 2.52 22.13 -13.92
C ARG A 503 1.00 22.26 -13.86
N PHE A 504 0.38 22.02 -12.70
CA PHE A 504 -1.05 22.22 -12.55
C PHE A 504 -1.41 23.70 -12.59
N GLU A 505 -0.66 24.59 -11.95
CA GLU A 505 -0.91 26.03 -12.01
C GLU A 505 -0.82 26.57 -13.45
N ILE A 506 0.24 26.22 -14.16
CA ILE A 506 0.44 26.58 -15.58
C ILE A 506 -0.68 26.00 -16.45
N GLY A 507 -1.01 24.71 -16.25
CA GLY A 507 -2.08 24.03 -16.96
C GLY A 507 -3.45 24.65 -16.70
N MET A 508 -3.79 24.91 -15.44
CA MET A 508 -5.06 25.50 -15.02
C MET A 508 -5.19 26.94 -15.53
N GLN A 509 -4.11 27.72 -15.52
CA GLN A 509 -4.12 29.07 -16.10
C GLN A 509 -4.36 29.02 -17.60
N ALA A 510 -3.75 28.05 -18.32
CA ALA A 510 -4.03 27.83 -19.74
C ALA A 510 -5.50 27.47 -19.99
N VAL A 511 -6.09 26.60 -19.16
CA VAL A 511 -7.52 26.24 -19.23
C VAL A 511 -8.41 27.47 -19.00
N ARG A 512 -8.18 28.23 -17.93
CA ARG A 512 -8.95 29.45 -17.62
C ARG A 512 -8.86 30.49 -18.73
N ASN A 513 -7.66 30.75 -19.25
CA ASN A 513 -7.46 31.71 -20.32
C ASN A 513 -8.20 31.28 -21.59
N MET A 514 -8.12 30.00 -21.97
CA MET A 514 -8.80 29.50 -23.15
C MET A 514 -10.31 29.57 -23.00
N VAL A 515 -10.85 29.09 -21.88
CA VAL A 515 -12.30 29.13 -21.62
C VAL A 515 -12.83 30.57 -21.55
N GLY A 516 -12.08 31.49 -20.95
CA GLY A 516 -12.42 32.91 -20.94
C GLY A 516 -12.40 33.56 -22.33
N THR A 517 -11.58 33.04 -23.25
CA THR A 517 -11.43 33.60 -24.61
C THR A 517 -12.48 33.07 -25.58
N VAL A 518 -12.80 31.76 -25.51
CA VAL A 518 -13.63 31.10 -26.53
C VAL A 518 -14.88 30.41 -25.99
N GLY A 519 -15.09 30.41 -24.68
CA GLY A 519 -16.20 29.72 -24.02
C GLY A 519 -15.92 28.23 -23.78
N ALA A 520 -16.58 27.67 -22.76
CA ALA A 520 -16.36 26.31 -22.30
C ALA A 520 -16.74 25.23 -23.33
N SER A 521 -17.81 25.45 -24.10
CA SER A 521 -18.29 24.50 -25.13
C SER A 521 -17.31 24.29 -26.29
N ASN A 522 -16.34 25.19 -26.46
CA ASN A 522 -15.36 25.16 -27.53
C ASN A 522 -14.01 24.57 -27.12
N VAL A 523 -13.85 24.11 -25.87
CA VAL A 523 -12.59 23.62 -25.31
C VAL A 523 -12.74 22.19 -24.80
N TRP A 524 -11.89 21.30 -25.29
CA TRP A 524 -11.73 19.95 -24.74
C TRP A 524 -10.53 19.86 -23.81
N LEU A 525 -10.65 19.05 -22.77
CA LEU A 525 -9.55 18.59 -21.95
C LEU A 525 -9.24 17.13 -22.29
N ALA A 526 -7.98 16.79 -22.49
CA ALA A 526 -7.55 15.41 -22.68
C ALA A 526 -6.33 15.13 -21.81
N GLY A 527 -6.25 13.93 -21.24
CA GLY A 527 -5.07 13.55 -20.48
C GLY A 527 -4.91 12.05 -20.33
N HIS A 528 -3.67 11.62 -20.15
CA HIS A 528 -3.31 10.21 -19.89
C HIS A 528 -2.57 10.06 -18.56
N SER A 529 -2.91 9.06 -17.76
CA SER A 529 -2.23 8.75 -16.48
C SER A 529 -2.15 9.99 -15.57
N LEU A 530 -0.96 10.44 -15.15
CA LEU A 530 -0.75 11.72 -14.44
C LEU A 530 -1.41 12.93 -15.16
N GLY A 531 -1.32 13.00 -16.49
CA GLY A 531 -2.00 14.04 -17.28
C GLY A 531 -3.52 13.95 -17.22
N ALA A 532 -4.08 12.73 -17.09
CA ALA A 532 -5.51 12.53 -16.87
C ALA A 532 -5.95 13.02 -15.49
N ALA A 533 -5.11 12.83 -14.46
CA ALA A 533 -5.34 13.39 -13.13
C ALA A 533 -5.34 14.93 -13.15
N MET A 534 -4.42 15.56 -13.89
CA MET A 534 -4.39 17.02 -14.09
C MET A 534 -5.65 17.52 -14.82
N ALA A 535 -6.01 16.87 -15.93
CA ALA A 535 -7.20 17.19 -16.70
C ALA A 535 -8.49 17.03 -15.86
N MET A 536 -8.55 16.00 -15.01
CA MET A 536 -9.66 15.75 -14.11
C MET A 536 -9.79 16.84 -13.05
N LEU A 537 -8.68 17.24 -12.42
CA LEU A 537 -8.68 18.31 -11.42
C LEU A 537 -9.07 19.67 -12.03
N ALA A 538 -8.55 19.98 -13.22
CA ALA A 538 -8.91 21.19 -13.95
C ALA A 538 -10.40 21.17 -14.33
N GLY A 539 -10.90 20.06 -14.87
CA GLY A 539 -12.30 19.86 -15.21
C GLY A 539 -13.25 20.01 -14.01
N LYS A 540 -12.90 19.40 -12.86
CA LYS A 540 -13.65 19.60 -11.60
C LYS A 540 -13.69 21.06 -11.17
N THR A 541 -12.56 21.75 -11.26
CA THR A 541 -12.46 23.17 -10.90
C THR A 541 -13.33 24.04 -11.80
N MET A 542 -13.33 23.79 -13.12
CA MET A 542 -14.18 24.51 -14.07
C MET A 542 -15.67 24.19 -13.90
N ALA A 543 -16.02 22.92 -13.65
CA ALA A 543 -17.39 22.49 -13.42
C ALA A 543 -18.02 23.16 -12.18
N LYS A 544 -17.25 23.31 -11.09
CA LYS A 544 -17.69 24.06 -9.90
C LYS A 544 -17.92 25.55 -10.17
N MET A 545 -17.28 26.09 -11.21
CA MET A 545 -17.51 27.46 -11.69
C MET A 545 -18.63 27.54 -12.75
N GLY A 546 -19.42 26.46 -12.93
CA GLY A 546 -20.50 26.39 -13.92
C GLY A 546 -20.05 26.13 -15.36
N ASN A 547 -18.77 25.81 -15.58
CA ASN A 547 -18.21 25.56 -16.91
C ASN A 547 -17.95 24.06 -17.12
N PHE A 548 -18.86 23.39 -17.83
CA PHE A 548 -18.79 21.95 -18.08
C PHE A 548 -17.97 21.64 -19.33
N LEU A 549 -16.66 21.45 -19.15
CA LEU A 549 -15.76 21.09 -20.23
C LEU A 549 -15.92 19.64 -20.63
N GLU A 550 -15.87 19.36 -21.91
CA GLU A 550 -15.73 17.98 -22.36
C GLU A 550 -14.32 17.48 -22.06
N ALA A 551 -14.24 16.34 -21.37
CA ALA A 551 -12.98 15.80 -20.87
C ALA A 551 -12.80 14.32 -21.26
N PHE A 552 -11.63 13.99 -21.79
CA PHE A 552 -11.19 12.64 -22.11
C PHE A 552 -10.07 12.22 -21.16
N LEU A 553 -10.39 11.34 -20.21
CA LEU A 553 -9.51 10.92 -19.14
C LEU A 553 -9.08 9.47 -19.39
N PHE A 554 -7.85 9.29 -19.87
CA PHE A 554 -7.30 7.97 -20.21
C PHE A 554 -6.47 7.40 -19.07
N ASN A 555 -6.88 6.26 -18.55
CA ASN A 555 -6.21 5.52 -17.48
C ASN A 555 -5.79 6.41 -16.28
N PRO A 556 -6.67 7.28 -15.75
CA PRO A 556 -6.31 8.08 -14.57
C PRO A 556 -6.09 7.17 -13.35
N PRO A 557 -5.18 7.55 -12.43
CA PRO A 557 -4.97 6.79 -11.20
C PRO A 557 -6.19 6.84 -10.27
N TYR A 558 -6.47 5.74 -9.57
CA TYR A 558 -7.49 5.61 -8.52
C TYR A 558 -6.82 5.41 -7.15
N LEU A 559 -7.01 6.35 -6.23
CA LEU A 559 -6.25 6.42 -4.97
C LEU A 559 -6.94 5.69 -3.81
N SER A 560 -7.19 4.39 -3.97
CA SER A 560 -7.72 3.52 -2.92
C SER A 560 -7.13 2.11 -3.02
N ALA A 561 -7.37 1.27 -2.01
CA ALA A 561 -6.96 -0.12 -2.04
C ALA A 561 -7.53 -0.84 -3.29
N PRO A 562 -6.73 -1.66 -4.00
CA PRO A 562 -7.14 -2.30 -5.25
C PRO A 562 -8.05 -3.52 -4.99
N ILE A 563 -9.31 -3.26 -4.60
CA ILE A 563 -10.34 -4.26 -4.28
C ILE A 563 -10.75 -5.10 -5.51
N GLU A 564 -10.67 -4.54 -6.72
CA GLU A 564 -10.91 -5.21 -8.00
C GLU A 564 -9.91 -6.34 -8.27
N ARG A 565 -8.79 -6.39 -7.55
CA ARG A 565 -7.80 -7.47 -7.60
C ARG A 565 -8.29 -8.77 -6.94
N ILE A 566 -9.38 -8.71 -6.16
CA ILE A 566 -9.95 -9.87 -5.47
C ILE A 566 -10.77 -10.71 -6.46
N LYS A 567 -10.32 -11.95 -6.70
CA LYS A 567 -10.97 -12.88 -7.65
C LYS A 567 -12.38 -13.28 -7.22
N ASP A 568 -12.61 -13.44 -5.91
CA ASP A 568 -13.91 -13.83 -5.38
C ASP A 568 -14.90 -12.65 -5.40
N LYS A 569 -15.95 -12.78 -6.22
CA LYS A 569 -16.99 -11.75 -6.40
C LYS A 569 -17.80 -11.48 -5.12
N LYS A 570 -18.03 -12.49 -4.27
CA LYS A 570 -18.78 -12.33 -3.01
C LYS A 570 -17.95 -11.59 -1.97
N VAL A 571 -16.68 -11.95 -1.82
CA VAL A 571 -15.74 -11.27 -0.91
C VAL A 571 -15.51 -9.83 -1.37
N LYS A 572 -15.28 -9.62 -2.68
CA LYS A 572 -15.16 -8.29 -3.29
C LYS A 572 -16.36 -7.40 -2.95
N HIS A 573 -17.56 -7.93 -3.12
CA HIS A 573 -18.78 -7.19 -2.84
C HIS A 573 -19.00 -6.94 -1.35
N GLY A 574 -18.73 -7.93 -0.49
CA GLY A 574 -18.83 -7.78 0.96
C GLY A 574 -17.90 -6.70 1.51
N ILE A 575 -16.66 -6.64 1.02
CA ILE A 575 -15.69 -5.59 1.40
C ILE A 575 -16.18 -4.20 0.99
N ARG A 576 -16.72 -4.04 -0.23
CA ARG A 576 -17.23 -2.74 -0.70
C ARG A 576 -18.46 -2.27 0.08
N ILE A 577 -19.40 -3.17 0.38
CA ILE A 577 -20.56 -2.84 1.23
C ILE A 577 -20.09 -2.41 2.62
N ALA A 578 -19.24 -3.22 3.27
CA ALA A 578 -18.74 -2.91 4.62
C ALA A 578 -17.99 -1.56 4.64
N GLY A 579 -17.14 -1.31 3.66
CA GLY A 579 -16.44 -0.03 3.51
C GLY A 579 -17.41 1.16 3.37
N SER A 580 -18.47 1.02 2.58
CA SER A 580 -19.46 2.07 2.36
C SER A 580 -20.28 2.38 3.63
N VAL A 581 -20.68 1.34 4.36
CA VAL A 581 -21.38 1.50 5.65
C VAL A 581 -20.50 2.19 6.69
N ILE A 582 -19.22 1.79 6.80
CA ILE A 582 -18.26 2.44 7.71
C ILE A 582 -18.05 3.91 7.32
N THR A 583 -17.87 4.20 6.03
CA THR A 583 -17.66 5.56 5.52
C THR A 583 -18.88 6.44 5.81
N ALA A 584 -20.09 5.95 5.53
CA ALA A 584 -21.34 6.65 5.84
C ALA A 584 -21.50 6.91 7.35
N GLY A 585 -21.19 5.91 8.19
CA GLY A 585 -21.22 6.07 9.65
C GLY A 585 -20.24 7.14 10.15
N LEU A 586 -19.02 7.17 9.62
CA LEU A 586 -18.03 8.20 9.93
C LEU A 586 -18.46 9.59 9.42
N ALA A 587 -19.07 9.68 8.24
CA ALA A 587 -19.61 10.92 7.69
C ALA A 587 -20.72 11.52 8.57
N LEU A 588 -21.64 10.67 9.07
CA LEU A 588 -22.68 11.08 10.01
C LEU A 588 -22.08 11.59 11.33
N ALA A 589 -21.08 10.90 11.87
CA ALA A 589 -20.39 11.29 13.10
C ALA A 589 -19.64 12.62 12.94
N ALA A 590 -19.00 12.85 11.78
CA ALA A 590 -18.30 14.10 11.48
C ALA A 590 -19.26 15.30 11.36
N ARG A 591 -20.44 15.12 10.73
CA ARG A 591 -21.48 16.17 10.64
C ARG A 591 -22.01 16.61 12.01
N GLY A 592 -22.06 15.69 12.99
CA GLY A 592 -22.50 15.99 14.36
C GLY A 592 -21.58 16.94 15.14
N LYS A 593 -20.31 17.09 14.74
CA LYS A 593 -19.34 17.97 15.42
C LYS A 593 -19.27 19.39 14.86
N ASN A 594 -19.80 19.66 13.66
CA ASN A 594 -19.73 20.98 13.00
C ASN A 594 -21.08 21.36 12.34
N PRO A 595 -22.05 21.93 13.08
CA PRO A 595 -23.37 22.25 12.54
C PRO A 595 -23.43 23.53 11.67
N ARG A 596 -22.30 24.19 11.37
CA ARG A 596 -22.27 25.53 10.75
C ARG A 596 -21.83 25.63 9.28
N SER A 597 -21.55 24.55 8.56
CA SER A 597 -21.25 24.63 7.11
C SER A 597 -22.42 24.12 6.26
N ARG A 598 -23.42 24.98 6.00
CA ARG A 598 -24.26 24.86 4.80
C ARG A 598 -23.47 25.36 3.59
N SER A 599 -22.34 24.74 3.27
CA SER A 599 -21.75 24.87 1.93
C SER A 599 -22.48 23.89 1.01
N GLU A 600 -22.84 24.34 -0.20
CA GLU A 600 -23.41 23.47 -1.22
C GLU A 600 -22.56 22.20 -1.37
N ASP A 601 -23.23 21.05 -1.47
CA ASP A 601 -22.58 19.75 -1.60
C ASP A 601 -21.68 19.72 -2.85
N PRO A 602 -20.34 19.58 -2.72
CA PRO A 602 -19.42 19.58 -3.85
C PRO A 602 -19.76 18.52 -4.91
N PHE A 603 -20.34 17.41 -4.50
CA PHE A 603 -20.77 16.33 -5.38
C PHE A 603 -21.99 16.71 -6.22
N SER A 604 -22.89 17.51 -5.66
CA SER A 604 -24.06 18.06 -6.34
C SER A 604 -23.64 19.09 -7.40
N ALA A 605 -22.68 19.96 -7.10
CA ALA A 605 -22.12 20.92 -8.07
C ALA A 605 -21.41 20.22 -9.25
N LEU A 606 -20.80 19.06 -9.02
CA LEU A 606 -20.12 18.26 -10.04
C LEU A 606 -21.06 17.29 -10.79
N SER A 607 -22.28 17.07 -10.33
CA SER A 607 -23.20 16.04 -10.85
C SER A 607 -23.57 16.22 -12.32
N ALA A 608 -23.66 17.48 -12.78
CA ALA A 608 -23.93 17.85 -14.16
C ALA A 608 -22.73 17.60 -15.10
N TRP A 609 -21.51 17.54 -14.56
CA TRP A 609 -20.30 17.29 -15.34
C TRP A 609 -20.14 15.79 -15.59
N THR A 610 -20.10 15.38 -16.86
CA THR A 610 -19.97 13.96 -17.26
C THR A 610 -18.72 13.76 -18.13
N PRO A 611 -17.53 13.60 -17.52
CA PRO A 611 -16.30 13.32 -18.28
C PRO A 611 -16.33 11.92 -18.92
N SER A 612 -15.64 11.77 -20.04
CA SER A 612 -15.36 10.48 -20.68
C SER A 612 -14.16 9.82 -20.00
N LEU A 613 -14.44 8.79 -19.21
CA LEU A 613 -13.46 8.07 -18.41
C LEU A 613 -13.11 6.74 -19.09
N CYS A 614 -11.90 6.63 -19.60
CA CYS A 614 -11.43 5.47 -20.35
C CYS A 614 -10.46 4.64 -19.49
N VAL A 615 -10.80 3.38 -19.20
CA VAL A 615 -10.03 2.51 -18.29
C VAL A 615 -9.85 1.09 -18.84
N ASN A 616 -8.80 0.40 -18.39
CA ASN A 616 -8.54 -0.99 -18.76
C ASN A 616 -8.56 -1.89 -17.50
N PRO A 617 -9.30 -3.02 -17.49
CA PRO A 617 -9.32 -3.95 -16.35
C PRO A 617 -7.94 -4.53 -15.98
N ALA A 618 -7.04 -4.68 -16.96
CA ALA A 618 -5.67 -5.15 -16.76
C ALA A 618 -4.70 -4.05 -16.27
N ASP A 619 -5.15 -2.80 -16.22
CA ASP A 619 -4.40 -1.68 -15.64
C ASP A 619 -4.75 -1.48 -14.17
N HIS A 620 -3.84 -1.90 -13.29
CA HIS A 620 -4.02 -1.84 -11.85
C HIS A 620 -4.11 -0.42 -11.28
N LEU A 621 -3.73 0.62 -12.02
CA LEU A 621 -3.81 2.01 -11.54
C LEU A 621 -5.22 2.59 -11.71
N CYS A 622 -5.99 2.13 -12.71
CA CYS A 622 -7.29 2.68 -13.05
C CYS A 622 -8.46 1.68 -12.96
N SER A 623 -8.20 0.38 -12.82
CA SER A 623 -9.25 -0.65 -12.83
C SER A 623 -10.28 -0.50 -11.70
N GLU A 624 -9.92 0.13 -10.57
CA GLU A 624 -10.87 0.39 -9.48
C GLU A 624 -12.04 1.30 -9.88
N TYR A 625 -11.91 2.15 -10.90
CA TYR A 625 -13.05 2.95 -11.38
C TYR A 625 -14.21 2.07 -11.85
N ILE A 626 -13.91 0.89 -12.43
CA ILE A 626 -14.94 -0.10 -12.83
C ILE A 626 -15.71 -0.54 -11.60
N GLY A 627 -14.97 -0.96 -10.58
CA GLY A 627 -15.52 -1.44 -9.33
C GLY A 627 -16.30 -0.38 -8.54
N TYR A 628 -15.83 0.86 -8.56
CA TYR A 628 -16.46 2.02 -7.94
C TYR A 628 -17.85 2.31 -8.52
N PHE A 629 -17.96 2.42 -9.85
CA PHE A 629 -19.23 2.72 -10.51
C PHE A 629 -20.20 1.52 -10.46
N GLU A 630 -19.71 0.29 -10.63
CA GLU A 630 -20.54 -0.91 -10.52
C GLU A 630 -21.10 -1.10 -9.10
N HIS A 631 -20.28 -0.84 -8.08
CA HIS A 631 -20.72 -0.92 -6.68
C HIS A 631 -21.80 0.11 -6.38
N ARG A 632 -21.65 1.36 -6.85
CA ARG A 632 -22.69 2.39 -6.69
C ARG A 632 -24.02 1.98 -7.29
N LYS A 633 -24.00 1.51 -8.54
CA LYS A 633 -25.20 1.02 -9.22
C LYS A 633 -25.86 -0.11 -8.44
N LYS A 634 -25.06 -1.05 -7.94
CA LYS A 634 -25.57 -2.18 -7.15
C LYS A 634 -26.16 -1.74 -5.80
N MET A 635 -25.56 -0.75 -5.14
CA MET A 635 -26.10 -0.19 -3.89
C MET A 635 -27.46 0.49 -4.11
N GLU A 636 -27.66 1.14 -5.26
CA GLU A 636 -28.98 1.64 -5.66
C GLU A 636 -29.97 0.51 -5.89
N GLU A 637 -29.58 -0.55 -6.61
CA GLU A 637 -30.42 -1.72 -6.90
C GLU A 637 -30.91 -2.44 -5.64
N ILE A 638 -30.09 -2.51 -4.58
CA ILE A 638 -30.45 -3.16 -3.31
C ILE A 638 -31.16 -2.23 -2.31
N GLY A 639 -31.54 -1.01 -2.72
CA GLY A 639 -32.23 -0.04 -1.86
C GLY A 639 -31.33 0.67 -0.83
N ALA A 640 -30.01 0.45 -0.88
CA ALA A 640 -29.03 1.08 0.01
C ALA A 640 -28.39 2.35 -0.60
N GLY A 641 -28.97 2.89 -1.68
CA GLY A 641 -28.42 4.05 -2.41
C GLY A 641 -28.25 5.30 -1.56
N ALA A 642 -29.03 5.49 -0.49
CA ALA A 642 -28.84 6.61 0.44
C ALA A 642 -27.53 6.50 1.25
N ILE A 643 -27.17 5.30 1.69
CA ILE A 643 -25.91 5.02 2.39
C ILE A 643 -24.73 5.25 1.44
N GLU A 644 -24.85 4.75 0.21
CA GLU A 644 -23.81 4.89 -0.80
C GLU A 644 -23.62 6.35 -1.25
N ARG A 645 -24.70 7.12 -1.42
CA ARG A 645 -24.60 8.56 -1.73
C ARG A 645 -23.85 9.32 -0.65
N LEU A 646 -24.07 8.97 0.63
CA LEU A 646 -23.33 9.57 1.73
C LEU A 646 -21.87 9.10 1.75
N ALA A 647 -21.61 7.82 1.53
CA ALA A 647 -20.26 7.26 1.52
C ALA A 647 -19.39 7.80 0.37
N THR A 648 -19.96 7.94 -0.82
CA THR A 648 -19.24 8.32 -2.06
C THR A 648 -18.78 9.77 -2.11
N GLN A 649 -19.31 10.62 -1.23
CA GLN A 649 -18.85 12.00 -1.06
C GLN A 649 -17.55 12.06 -0.25
N HIS A 650 -17.14 10.96 0.36
CA HIS A 650 -16.05 10.93 1.31
C HIS A 650 -15.08 9.77 1.08
N SER A 651 -13.78 10.02 1.22
CA SER A 651 -12.78 8.96 1.32
C SER A 651 -12.62 8.53 2.79
N LEU A 652 -12.48 7.22 3.04
CA LEU A 652 -12.20 6.67 4.38
C LEU A 652 -11.00 7.35 5.05
N GLY A 653 -9.93 7.59 4.28
CA GLY A 653 -8.73 8.27 4.78
C GLY A 653 -8.98 9.75 5.14
N GLY A 654 -9.78 10.45 4.33
CA GLY A 654 -10.13 11.85 4.57
C GLY A 654 -11.03 12.06 5.80
N LEU A 655 -12.05 11.20 5.97
CA LEU A 655 -12.95 11.24 7.13
C LEU A 655 -12.24 10.85 8.43
N PHE A 656 -11.40 9.83 8.41
CA PHE A 656 -10.64 9.42 9.59
C PHE A 656 -9.74 10.55 10.09
N MET A 657 -9.05 11.25 9.18
CA MET A 657 -8.22 12.41 9.52
C MET A 657 -9.04 13.58 10.09
N SER A 658 -10.23 13.82 9.55
CA SER A 658 -11.16 14.84 10.06
C SER A 658 -11.71 14.52 11.45
N VAL A 659 -11.90 13.23 11.79
CA VAL A 659 -12.43 12.79 13.10
C VAL A 659 -11.34 12.76 14.19
N VAL A 660 -10.07 12.51 13.82
CA VAL A 660 -8.91 12.40 14.72
C VAL A 660 -8.25 13.75 15.06
N GLY A 661 -8.79 14.87 14.57
CA GLY A 661 -8.47 16.21 15.12
C GLY A 661 -7.14 16.82 14.68
N LYS A 662 -6.52 16.36 13.59
CA LYS A 662 -5.43 17.12 12.93
C LYS A 662 -6.05 18.05 11.90
N GLY A 663 -6.08 19.36 12.19
CA GLY A 663 -6.72 20.43 11.41
C GLY A 663 -6.10 20.72 10.03
N VAL A 664 -5.92 19.70 9.19
CA VAL A 664 -5.70 19.87 7.76
C VAL A 664 -7.07 19.73 7.12
N GLU A 665 -7.58 20.78 6.45
CA GLU A 665 -8.76 20.65 5.60
C GLU A 665 -8.57 19.45 4.67
N ALA A 666 -9.41 18.43 4.81
CA ALA A 666 -9.28 17.21 4.03
C ALA A 666 -9.50 17.55 2.55
N ALA A 667 -8.41 17.68 1.78
CA ALA A 667 -8.46 17.93 0.35
C ALA A 667 -9.36 16.88 -0.33
N GLU A 668 -10.30 17.36 -1.14
CA GLU A 668 -11.29 16.52 -1.81
C GLU A 668 -10.62 15.43 -2.66
N PRO A 669 -11.04 14.16 -2.52
CA PRO A 669 -10.40 13.06 -3.23
C PRO A 669 -10.54 13.21 -4.76
N LEU A 670 -9.40 13.26 -5.44
CA LEU A 670 -9.33 13.50 -6.89
C LEU A 670 -10.15 12.47 -7.69
N HIS A 671 -10.08 11.19 -7.32
CA HIS A 671 -10.65 10.06 -8.05
C HIS A 671 -12.17 9.87 -7.88
N LEU A 672 -12.82 10.57 -6.95
CA LEU A 672 -14.27 10.42 -6.77
C LEU A 672 -15.02 11.31 -7.76
N LEU A 673 -15.75 10.69 -8.70
CA LEU A 673 -16.60 11.38 -9.67
C LEU A 673 -18.09 11.04 -9.43
N PRO A 674 -19.00 12.03 -9.43
CA PRO A 674 -20.45 11.79 -9.33
C PRO A 674 -21.00 11.10 -10.58
N SER A 675 -20.67 11.67 -11.74
CA SER A 675 -21.12 11.23 -13.06
C SER A 675 -19.93 10.98 -13.97
N ALA A 676 -20.01 9.98 -14.85
CA ALA A 676 -18.99 9.73 -15.89
C ALA A 676 -19.57 8.86 -17.01
N ASN A 677 -19.05 9.04 -18.23
CA ASN A 677 -19.20 8.08 -19.31
C ASN A 677 -18.01 7.11 -19.28
N LEU A 678 -18.19 5.95 -18.66
CA LEU A 678 -17.14 4.95 -18.45
C LEU A 678 -16.98 4.08 -19.70
N THR A 679 -15.81 4.16 -20.35
CA THR A 679 -15.40 3.28 -21.44
C THR A 679 -14.38 2.28 -20.93
N VAL A 680 -14.74 0.99 -20.92
CA VAL A 680 -13.86 -0.10 -20.49
C VAL A 680 -13.30 -0.81 -21.71
N ASN A 681 -11.97 -0.89 -21.83
CA ASN A 681 -11.32 -1.67 -22.88
C ASN A 681 -11.25 -3.15 -22.49
N LEU A 682 -11.97 -4.00 -23.21
CA LEU A 682 -12.03 -5.45 -23.01
C LEU A 682 -11.10 -6.21 -23.96
N SER A 683 -10.37 -5.52 -24.85
CA SER A 683 -9.38 -6.16 -25.72
C SER A 683 -8.25 -6.79 -24.88
N PRO A 684 -7.79 -8.00 -25.23
CA PRO A 684 -6.73 -8.69 -24.50
C PRO A 684 -5.44 -7.86 -24.51
N SER A 685 -4.82 -7.75 -23.34
CA SER A 685 -3.54 -7.07 -23.13
C SER A 685 -2.54 -8.09 -22.58
N ASN A 686 -1.36 -8.18 -23.17
CA ASN A 686 -0.33 -9.16 -22.79
C ASN A 686 0.37 -8.80 -21.48
N ASP A 687 0.48 -7.50 -21.19
CA ASP A 687 1.10 -6.99 -19.98
C ASP A 687 0.47 -5.68 -19.50
N PHE A 688 0.88 -5.24 -18.31
CA PHE A 688 0.44 -3.99 -17.71
C PHE A 688 0.82 -2.76 -18.56
N LYS A 689 1.97 -2.77 -19.24
CA LYS A 689 2.43 -1.61 -20.05
C LYS A 689 1.51 -1.38 -21.23
N GLN A 690 1.06 -2.45 -21.89
CA GLN A 690 0.07 -2.40 -22.96
C GLN A 690 -1.30 -1.99 -22.42
N ALA A 691 -1.70 -2.53 -21.27
CA ALA A 691 -2.96 -2.19 -20.62
C ALA A 691 -3.02 -0.76 -20.08
N HIS A 692 -1.89 -0.17 -19.71
CA HIS A 692 -1.80 1.21 -19.23
C HIS A 692 -1.53 2.20 -20.37
N GLY A 693 -0.84 1.81 -21.45
CA GLY A 693 -0.40 2.72 -22.49
C GLY A 693 -1.55 3.40 -23.26
N ILE A 694 -1.36 4.69 -23.59
CA ILE A 694 -2.33 5.50 -24.34
C ILE A 694 -2.63 4.94 -25.74
N HIS A 695 -1.70 4.18 -26.32
CA HIS A 695 -1.80 3.61 -27.67
C HIS A 695 -2.94 2.62 -27.88
N GLN A 696 -3.49 2.07 -26.81
CA GLN A 696 -4.65 1.19 -26.91
C GLN A 696 -5.92 1.93 -27.35
N TRP A 697 -6.00 3.27 -27.24
CA TRP A 697 -7.26 4.01 -27.39
C TRP A 697 -7.59 4.45 -28.82
N TRP A 698 -6.70 4.19 -29.78
CA TRP A 698 -6.88 4.50 -31.21
C TRP A 698 -6.72 3.28 -32.12
N ARG A 699 -6.73 2.06 -31.59
CA ARG A 699 -6.69 0.84 -32.40
C ARG A 699 -8.03 0.61 -33.13
N PRO A 700 -8.02 0.02 -34.34
CA PRO A 700 -9.24 -0.26 -35.09
C PRO A 700 -10.01 -1.48 -34.56
N ASP A 701 -9.35 -2.39 -33.84
CA ASP A 701 -9.85 -3.69 -33.35
C ASP A 701 -10.22 -3.68 -31.86
N LEU A 702 -10.91 -2.64 -31.40
CA LEU A 702 -11.22 -2.46 -29.97
C LEU A 702 -12.56 -3.07 -29.57
N SER A 703 -12.54 -3.94 -28.55
CA SER A 703 -13.73 -4.40 -27.84
C SER A 703 -13.97 -3.46 -26.65
N LEU A 704 -14.90 -2.52 -26.81
CA LEU A 704 -15.18 -1.49 -25.79
C LEU A 704 -16.58 -1.66 -25.20
N LYS A 705 -16.66 -1.59 -23.87
CA LYS A 705 -17.93 -1.49 -23.15
C LYS A 705 -18.10 -0.07 -22.64
N CYS A 706 -19.08 0.66 -23.17
CA CYS A 706 -19.43 2.00 -22.73
C CYS A 706 -20.61 1.95 -21.75
N SER A 707 -20.55 2.69 -20.65
CA SER A 707 -21.61 2.74 -19.63
C SER A 707 -21.70 4.14 -19.03
N LEU A 708 -22.89 4.73 -19.10
CA LEU A 708 -23.16 6.05 -18.55
C LEU A 708 -23.62 5.92 -17.09
N TYR A 709 -22.86 6.54 -16.18
CA TYR A 709 -23.22 6.67 -14.77
C TYR A 709 -23.56 8.12 -14.48
N LYS A 710 -24.76 8.37 -13.96
CA LYS A 710 -25.22 9.70 -13.55
C LYS A 710 -25.56 9.68 -12.07
N PHE A 711 -25.08 10.68 -11.35
CA PHE A 711 -25.56 10.98 -10.00
C PHE A 711 -26.96 11.59 -10.10
N LYS A 712 -27.93 11.02 -9.39
CA LYS A 712 -29.35 11.44 -9.39
C LYS A 712 -29.76 12.09 -8.08
#